data_AF-A0A7U3ZSV9-F1
#
_entry.id   AF-A0A7U3ZSV9-F1
#
_cell.length_a   1.000
_cell.length_b   1.000
_cell.length_c   1.000
_cell.angle_alpha   90.00
_cell.angle_beta   90.00
_cell.angle_gamma   90.00
#
_symmetry.space_group_name_H-M   'P 1'
#
loop_
_entity.id
_entity.type
_entity.pdbx_description
1 polymer ?
#
loop_
_entity_poly.entity_id
_entity_poly.type
_entity_poly.pdbx_seq_one_letter_code
_entity_poly.pdbx_strand_id
1 'polypeptide(L)'
;MKKLLKYLTLLTGIGSTSSLSLLSISCDVNNKINKPTNDSVKPNNTNNGHSNSQNNNDQSNLPSDDPNTEIPTNDNSNNNIVHNSVDLTQINNKYLDYTTKAFEKFDLEDSYLNSLMLNNEVGINFYAHPDYKLNSKLIELDEHINKEAKVQLIDSKTNRPVEDQNQIKWYQRTRYPNDAVFGSDNNSNDKDKTFNLSLDGTVSWKEDELANGTAQEERSAMLYAKYKGYLYSTVVKVYTKDKSRVIKEEAQAREAAKKIVKDNDWMNLPTLERLTKAYEWITKNVKYDYTKENLFKNQSAHSALVDKKTVCTGYAKGFQMICDELGIPCKVKEGSSSREANSEVKHAWNVVELDGDWYYVDPTSDRVEPNQKDKTTEFRFFLNNDKDFHKKDDFNREKNEKSVKFRNFKIPNFVNTVEDTLALIDNNADENTGEISELTLISDNFVDVFKAFDQRKIEVENTTTKSFVSGTNIKEVSYKFKRQINSNQQVKVVDVTKIETSNDQLALQVKLDQEVKDLKAGNFNIEGALIKEAKTNDNGKTYTLFLEHFSKFGSVNIKLNSIKRKGFSFKLDKVNNSLTFDIQKQEKPKAEVKLSDQKITLKNVDSDMQYRINNENWIDITSNDFVIERQTIGNIFIRYKNKGNKINAEVQKIELKRPSIQTGQLKVFNKTTITGLSTDMEYKKPNSSEWENVEKNVLKDLSPGNYQIRIKAYQNNFASEIETIKIV
;
A
#
# COMPACT_ATOMS: atom_id res chain seq x y z
N MET A 1 -17.20 -14.45 -28.70
CA MET A 1 -18.00 -13.65 -27.73
C MET A 1 -18.80 -14.50 -26.72
N LYS A 2 -19.68 -15.43 -27.12
CA LYS A 2 -20.41 -16.32 -26.16
C LYS A 2 -19.52 -17.28 -25.34
N LYS A 3 -18.31 -17.64 -25.84
CA LYS A 3 -17.30 -18.41 -25.08
C LYS A 3 -16.54 -17.57 -24.02
N LEU A 4 -16.37 -16.26 -24.27
CA LEU A 4 -15.73 -15.33 -23.32
C LEU A 4 -16.64 -15.03 -22.11
N LEU A 5 -17.95 -15.01 -22.32
CA LEU A 5 -18.93 -14.71 -21.26
C LEU A 5 -19.03 -15.82 -20.21
N LYS A 6 -18.75 -17.08 -20.57
CA LYS A 6 -18.63 -18.22 -19.63
C LYS A 6 -17.36 -18.17 -18.77
N TYR A 7 -16.29 -17.54 -19.29
CA TYR A 7 -15.04 -17.32 -18.57
C TYR A 7 -15.20 -16.25 -17.48
N LEU A 8 -15.95 -15.18 -17.78
CA LEU A 8 -16.22 -14.09 -16.82
C LEU A 8 -17.03 -14.53 -15.58
N THR A 9 -17.88 -15.54 -15.69
CA THR A 9 -18.74 -15.99 -14.57
C THR A 9 -18.00 -16.70 -13.44
N LEU A 10 -16.76 -17.16 -13.66
CA LEU A 10 -15.91 -17.70 -12.58
C LEU A 10 -14.97 -16.64 -11.99
N LEU A 11 -14.63 -15.60 -12.78
CA LEU A 11 -13.68 -14.54 -12.44
C LEU A 11 -14.27 -13.36 -11.67
N THR A 12 -15.59 -13.15 -11.69
CA THR A 12 -16.23 -11.91 -11.17
C THR A 12 -16.64 -11.95 -9.68
N GLY A 13 -16.28 -12.99 -8.92
CA GLY A 13 -16.83 -13.21 -7.57
C GLY A 13 -15.86 -13.12 -6.39
N ILE A 14 -14.58 -12.77 -6.58
CA ILE A 14 -13.60 -12.74 -5.49
C ILE A 14 -13.11 -11.31 -5.31
N GLY A 15 -13.37 -10.76 -4.12
CA GLY A 15 -12.90 -9.45 -3.71
C GLY A 15 -11.42 -9.29 -4.01
N SER A 16 -11.08 -8.15 -4.59
CA SER A 16 -9.72 -7.71 -4.86
C SER A 16 -8.82 -7.84 -3.63
N THR A 17 -7.99 -8.87 -3.58
CA THR A 17 -6.74 -8.80 -2.83
C THR A 17 -5.70 -8.22 -3.78
N SER A 18 -5.32 -6.97 -3.50
CA SER A 18 -4.13 -6.29 -4.03
C SER A 18 -3.89 -6.52 -5.53
N SER A 19 -4.39 -5.59 -6.35
CA SER A 19 -3.81 -5.36 -7.66
C SER A 19 -2.31 -5.09 -7.49
N LEU A 20 -1.49 -6.11 -7.66
CA LEU A 20 -0.11 -5.96 -8.06
C LEU A 20 -0.17 -5.36 -9.47
N SER A 21 -0.27 -4.04 -9.54
CA SER A 21 -0.12 -3.31 -10.80
C SER A 21 1.30 -3.57 -11.30
N LEU A 22 1.41 -4.46 -12.29
CA LEU A 22 2.58 -4.59 -13.16
C LEU A 22 2.62 -3.37 -14.08
N LEU A 23 2.96 -2.22 -13.51
CA LEU A 23 3.42 -1.08 -14.30
C LEU A 23 4.94 -1.10 -14.23
N SER A 24 5.55 -1.51 -15.35
CA SER A 24 6.97 -1.30 -15.61
C SER A 24 7.15 0.07 -16.22
N ILE A 25 7.90 0.95 -15.56
CA ILE A 25 8.28 2.25 -16.11
C ILE A 25 9.70 2.12 -16.65
N SER A 26 9.89 2.30 -17.95
CA SER A 26 11.23 2.45 -18.52
C SER A 26 11.68 3.88 -18.27
N CYS A 27 12.55 4.08 -17.28
CA CYS A 27 13.25 5.34 -17.01
C CYS A 27 14.29 5.55 -18.17
N ASP A 28 14.12 6.56 -19.03
CA ASP A 28 15.07 6.89 -20.11
C ASP A 28 16.13 7.89 -19.62
N VAL A 29 17.41 7.51 -19.67
CA VAL A 29 18.53 8.36 -19.22
C VAL A 29 19.33 8.86 -20.42
N ASN A 30 19.42 10.17 -20.58
CA ASN A 30 20.29 10.85 -21.54
C ASN A 30 21.71 10.99 -20.95
N ASN A 31 22.68 10.25 -21.48
CA ASN A 31 24.09 10.38 -21.12
C ASN A 31 24.78 11.49 -21.95
N LYS A 32 25.23 12.57 -21.30
CA LYS A 32 26.30 13.43 -21.84
C LYS A 32 27.59 13.16 -21.07
N ILE A 33 28.46 12.36 -21.68
CA ILE A 33 29.87 12.27 -21.29
C ILE A 33 30.63 13.31 -22.10
N ASN A 34 31.26 14.27 -21.41
CA ASN A 34 32.17 15.25 -22.01
C ASN A 34 33.40 14.53 -22.58
N LYS A 35 33.62 14.64 -23.90
CA LYS A 35 34.93 14.37 -24.53
C LYS A 35 35.56 15.70 -24.97
N PRO A 36 36.88 15.89 -24.78
CA PRO A 36 37.56 17.11 -25.19
C PRO A 36 37.74 17.15 -26.72
N THR A 37 37.76 18.39 -27.21
CA THR A 37 37.87 18.85 -28.59
C THR A 37 39.16 18.41 -29.29
N ASN A 38 39.06 18.08 -30.59
CA ASN A 38 39.95 18.63 -31.62
C ASN A 38 39.39 18.36 -33.04
N ASP A 39 39.32 19.47 -33.80
CA ASP A 39 39.51 19.67 -35.25
C ASP A 39 38.73 18.78 -36.24
N SER A 40 37.68 19.35 -36.86
CA SER A 40 37.67 19.93 -38.22
C SER A 40 37.76 18.85 -39.30
N VAL A 41 36.74 18.64 -40.15
CA VAL A 41 36.54 19.37 -41.40
C VAL A 41 35.03 19.47 -41.77
N LYS A 42 34.68 20.68 -42.22
CA LYS A 42 33.44 21.25 -42.81
C LYS A 42 32.96 20.53 -44.11
N PRO A 43 31.92 21.02 -44.85
CA PRO A 43 30.58 21.48 -44.46
C PRO A 43 29.46 21.10 -45.51
N ASN A 44 28.29 21.72 -45.32
CA ASN A 44 27.26 22.13 -46.30
C ASN A 44 26.09 21.15 -46.55
N ASN A 45 24.89 21.48 -46.04
CA ASN A 45 23.88 22.40 -46.63
C ASN A 45 23.23 21.74 -47.86
N THR A 46 21.91 21.65 -48.00
CA THR A 46 20.91 22.70 -47.82
C THR A 46 19.49 22.15 -48.09
N ASN A 47 18.51 22.80 -47.45
CA ASN A 47 17.20 23.23 -47.96
C ASN A 47 16.10 22.26 -48.43
N ASN A 48 14.90 22.58 -47.90
CA ASN A 48 13.58 22.71 -48.54
C ASN A 48 13.02 21.48 -49.27
N GLY A 49 11.76 21.09 -49.14
CA GLY A 49 10.53 21.86 -48.98
C GLY A 49 9.49 21.21 -49.91
N HIS A 50 8.26 21.09 -49.43
CA HIS A 50 6.98 20.78 -50.10
C HIS A 50 6.96 20.43 -51.61
N SER A 51 6.22 19.40 -52.01
CA SER A 51 4.99 19.50 -52.83
C SER A 51 4.49 18.17 -53.43
N ASN A 52 3.20 18.16 -53.74
CA ASN A 52 2.35 17.12 -54.37
C ASN A 52 2.69 16.76 -55.83
N SER A 53 2.36 15.53 -56.26
CA SER A 53 1.48 15.20 -57.42
C SER A 53 1.38 13.66 -57.55
N GLN A 54 0.18 13.04 -57.56
CA GLN A 54 -0.76 12.75 -58.66
C GLN A 54 -0.33 11.71 -59.74
N ASN A 55 -1.15 10.64 -59.78
CA ASN A 55 -1.77 9.95 -60.93
C ASN A 55 -1.09 8.77 -61.70
N ASN A 56 -1.80 7.63 -61.61
CA ASN A 56 -2.44 6.83 -62.69
C ASN A 56 -1.80 5.57 -63.32
N ASN A 57 -2.70 4.56 -63.42
CA ASN A 57 -2.84 3.46 -64.41
C ASN A 57 -1.86 2.25 -64.31
N ASP A 58 -2.22 0.98 -64.57
CA ASP A 58 -3.43 0.31 -65.09
C ASP A 58 -3.34 -1.22 -64.84
N GLN A 59 -4.51 -1.88 -64.75
CA GLN A 59 -4.91 -3.25 -65.18
C GLN A 59 -3.99 -4.50 -64.99
N SER A 60 -4.52 -5.58 -64.38
CA SER A 60 -5.15 -6.72 -65.11
C SER A 60 -5.28 -8.02 -64.30
N ASN A 61 -6.46 -8.64 -64.45
CA ASN A 61 -6.82 -10.07 -64.47
C ASN A 61 -6.77 -10.98 -63.22
N LEU A 62 -7.98 -11.35 -62.77
CA LEU A 62 -8.37 -12.64 -62.19
C LEU A 62 -8.40 -13.74 -63.27
N PRO A 63 -8.32 -15.02 -62.84
CA PRO A 63 -9.34 -15.98 -63.26
C PRO A 63 -9.97 -16.76 -62.09
N SER A 64 -11.22 -17.16 -62.33
CA SER A 64 -12.10 -18.06 -61.58
C SER A 64 -11.87 -19.54 -61.93
N ASP A 65 -12.68 -20.43 -61.33
CA ASP A 65 -12.96 -21.85 -61.65
C ASP A 65 -12.10 -22.85 -60.84
N ASP A 66 -12.56 -23.97 -60.27
CA ASP A 66 -13.85 -24.68 -60.10
C ASP A 66 -13.58 -25.76 -58.99
N PRO A 67 -14.59 -26.35 -58.32
CA PRO A 67 -14.42 -27.31 -57.24
C PRO A 67 -14.38 -28.74 -57.79
N ASN A 68 -13.32 -29.49 -57.49
CA ASN A 68 -13.35 -30.93 -57.22
C ASN A 68 -11.91 -31.46 -57.19
N THR A 69 -11.43 -31.80 -56.00
CA THR A 69 -10.38 -32.83 -55.86
C THR A 69 -10.48 -33.45 -54.48
N GLU A 70 -11.12 -34.62 -54.41
CA GLU A 70 -11.00 -35.52 -53.27
C GLU A 70 -9.58 -36.10 -53.23
N ILE A 71 -8.89 -35.95 -52.10
CA ILE A 71 -7.77 -36.81 -51.67
C ILE A 71 -7.97 -37.10 -50.18
N PRO A 72 -7.89 -38.36 -49.73
CA PRO A 72 -8.54 -38.84 -48.52
C PRO A 72 -7.71 -38.55 -47.27
N THR A 73 -8.34 -37.95 -46.25
CA THR A 73 -7.79 -37.91 -44.90
C THR A 73 -8.51 -38.95 -44.04
N ASN A 74 -7.72 -39.95 -43.66
CA ASN A 74 -8.10 -41.04 -42.80
C ASN A 74 -8.11 -40.53 -41.35
N ASP A 75 -9.10 -39.72 -40.99
CA ASP A 75 -9.30 -39.22 -39.62
C ASP A 75 -10.31 -40.09 -38.87
N ASN A 76 -9.87 -41.28 -38.50
CA ASN A 76 -10.56 -42.13 -37.56
C ASN A 76 -10.07 -41.82 -36.13
N SER A 77 -10.56 -40.72 -35.56
CA SER A 77 -10.60 -40.51 -34.11
C SER A 77 -11.78 -39.63 -33.69
N ASN A 78 -12.99 -40.05 -34.08
CA ASN A 78 -14.22 -39.61 -33.44
C ASN A 78 -14.26 -40.14 -31.99
N ASN A 79 -13.63 -39.43 -31.05
CA ASN A 79 -14.00 -39.52 -29.63
C ASN A 79 -15.09 -38.49 -29.32
N ASN A 80 -16.23 -38.64 -29.99
CA ASN A 80 -17.48 -38.11 -29.46
C ASN A 80 -17.89 -39.01 -28.28
N ILE A 81 -17.44 -38.64 -27.08
CA ILE A 81 -18.04 -39.20 -25.85
C ILE A 81 -19.47 -38.65 -25.80
N VAL A 82 -20.41 -39.46 -26.28
CA VAL A 82 -21.84 -39.26 -26.06
C VAL A 82 -22.08 -39.42 -24.56
N HIS A 83 -22.16 -38.31 -23.83
CA HIS A 83 -22.72 -38.33 -22.48
C HIS A 83 -24.22 -38.62 -22.62
N ASN A 84 -24.63 -39.86 -22.37
CA ASN A 84 -26.03 -40.16 -22.11
C ASN A 84 -26.51 -39.24 -20.99
N SER A 85 -27.51 -38.39 -21.27
CA SER A 85 -28.08 -37.49 -20.28
C SER A 85 -28.82 -38.34 -19.25
N VAL A 86 -28.15 -38.65 -18.14
CA VAL A 86 -28.78 -39.30 -16.99
C VAL A 86 -29.81 -38.34 -16.43
N ASP A 87 -31.08 -38.77 -16.33
CA ASP A 87 -32.11 -37.98 -15.66
C ASP A 87 -31.78 -37.86 -14.17
N LEU A 88 -31.51 -36.63 -13.72
CA LEU A 88 -31.13 -36.34 -12.35
C LEU A 88 -32.35 -36.08 -11.44
N THR A 89 -33.58 -36.12 -11.95
CA THR A 89 -34.78 -35.70 -11.21
C THR A 89 -34.96 -36.49 -9.90
N GLN A 90 -34.90 -37.82 -9.98
CA GLN A 90 -35.10 -38.68 -8.80
C GLN A 90 -33.99 -38.47 -7.75
N ILE A 91 -32.72 -38.47 -8.18
CA ILE A 91 -31.59 -38.33 -7.28
C ILE A 91 -31.52 -36.91 -6.68
N ASN A 92 -31.85 -35.87 -7.45
CA ASN A 92 -31.93 -34.50 -6.94
C ASN A 92 -33.00 -34.36 -5.86
N ASN A 93 -34.18 -34.95 -6.05
CA ASN A 93 -35.23 -34.97 -5.04
C ASN A 93 -34.78 -35.73 -3.76
N LYS A 94 -34.01 -36.80 -3.91
CA LYS A 94 -33.42 -37.55 -2.79
C LYS A 94 -32.43 -36.69 -1.99
N TYR A 95 -31.50 -36.01 -2.65
CA TYR A 95 -30.59 -35.07 -1.97
C TYR A 95 -31.34 -33.91 -1.32
N LEU A 96 -32.36 -33.38 -1.99
CA LEU A 96 -33.19 -32.33 -1.44
C LEU A 96 -33.82 -32.77 -0.12
N ASP A 97 -34.35 -33.99 -0.01
CA ASP A 97 -34.85 -34.55 1.25
C ASP A 97 -33.74 -34.75 2.31
N TYR A 98 -32.62 -35.34 1.92
CA TYR A 98 -31.52 -35.68 2.85
C TYR A 98 -30.84 -34.49 3.47
N THR A 99 -30.67 -33.40 2.72
CA THR A 99 -30.09 -32.16 3.24
C THR A 99 -30.87 -31.57 4.42
N THR A 100 -32.15 -31.92 4.56
CA THR A 100 -33.01 -31.46 5.67
C THR A 100 -33.08 -32.43 6.84
N LYS A 101 -32.64 -33.68 6.69
CA LYS A 101 -32.70 -34.71 7.72
C LYS A 101 -31.40 -34.79 8.53
N ALA A 102 -31.37 -35.69 9.51
CA ALA A 102 -30.12 -36.05 10.16
C ALA A 102 -29.23 -36.78 9.14
N PHE A 103 -27.92 -36.63 9.29
CA PHE A 103 -26.96 -37.25 8.37
C PHE A 103 -27.13 -38.78 8.34
N GLU A 104 -27.42 -39.32 7.16
CA GLU A 104 -27.50 -40.76 6.91
C GLU A 104 -26.65 -41.11 5.68
N LYS A 105 -25.81 -42.14 5.82
CA LYS A 105 -25.03 -42.70 4.71
C LYS A 105 -25.98 -43.37 3.72
N PHE A 106 -25.73 -43.15 2.43
CA PHE A 106 -26.35 -43.96 1.39
C PHE A 106 -25.35 -44.28 0.28
N ASP A 107 -25.63 -45.34 -0.48
CA ASP A 107 -24.83 -45.72 -1.63
C ASP A 107 -25.27 -44.91 -2.85
N LEU A 108 -24.37 -44.03 -3.30
CA LEU A 108 -24.51 -43.28 -4.54
C LEU A 108 -23.92 -44.11 -5.67
N GLU A 109 -24.76 -44.55 -6.62
CA GLU A 109 -24.29 -45.25 -7.81
C GLU A 109 -23.29 -44.40 -8.58
N ASP A 110 -22.20 -45.04 -9.02
CA ASP A 110 -21.11 -44.35 -9.72
C ASP A 110 -21.56 -43.79 -11.09
N SER A 111 -22.66 -44.30 -11.65
CA SER A 111 -23.33 -43.81 -12.87
C SER A 111 -23.77 -42.34 -12.76
N TYR A 112 -24.21 -41.88 -11.58
CA TYR A 112 -24.65 -40.50 -11.37
C TYR A 112 -23.49 -39.53 -11.12
N LEU A 113 -22.37 -40.03 -10.60
CA LEU A 113 -21.33 -39.23 -9.96
C LEU A 113 -20.81 -38.07 -10.84
N ASN A 114 -20.47 -38.36 -12.10
CA ASN A 114 -20.01 -37.34 -13.05
C ASN A 114 -21.12 -36.33 -13.36
N SER A 115 -22.34 -36.82 -13.62
CA SER A 115 -23.51 -35.99 -13.93
C SER A 115 -23.87 -35.04 -12.79
N LEU A 116 -23.74 -35.48 -11.53
CA LEU A 116 -23.95 -34.60 -10.36
C LEU A 116 -22.90 -33.49 -10.30
N MET A 117 -21.62 -33.83 -10.43
CA MET A 117 -20.54 -32.82 -10.41
C MET A 117 -20.64 -31.86 -11.59
N LEU A 118 -21.12 -32.31 -12.76
CA LEU A 118 -21.32 -31.49 -13.95
C LEU A 118 -22.62 -30.66 -13.92
N ASN A 119 -23.55 -30.96 -13.01
CA ASN A 119 -24.85 -30.30 -12.94
C ASN A 119 -24.73 -28.80 -12.63
N ASN A 120 -25.09 -27.96 -13.62
CA ASN A 120 -25.09 -26.51 -13.50
C ASN A 120 -26.49 -25.92 -13.22
N GLU A 121 -27.49 -26.74 -12.91
CA GLU A 121 -28.86 -26.30 -12.60
C GLU A 121 -29.08 -26.08 -11.10
N VAL A 122 -28.26 -26.72 -10.26
CA VAL A 122 -28.34 -26.62 -8.78
C VAL A 122 -27.19 -25.79 -8.21
N GLY A 123 -27.35 -25.33 -6.97
CA GLY A 123 -26.30 -24.62 -6.23
C GLY A 123 -25.08 -25.49 -5.95
N ILE A 124 -23.92 -24.86 -5.75
CA ILE A 124 -22.61 -25.52 -5.64
C ILE A 124 -22.50 -26.55 -4.50
N ASN A 125 -23.24 -26.34 -3.42
CA ASN A 125 -23.26 -27.22 -2.25
C ASN A 125 -24.56 -28.05 -2.15
N PHE A 126 -25.33 -28.16 -3.24
CA PHE A 126 -26.62 -28.85 -3.25
C PHE A 126 -26.50 -30.33 -2.83
N TYR A 127 -25.44 -31.00 -3.27
CA TYR A 127 -25.19 -32.41 -2.96
C TYR A 127 -24.41 -32.63 -1.65
N ALA A 128 -24.13 -31.57 -0.90
CA ALA A 128 -23.44 -31.64 0.38
C ALA A 128 -24.44 -31.73 1.54
N HIS A 129 -24.11 -32.49 2.59
CA HIS A 129 -24.87 -32.44 3.83
C HIS A 129 -24.36 -31.29 4.72
N PRO A 130 -25.22 -30.48 5.38
CA PRO A 130 -24.77 -29.30 6.15
C PRO A 130 -23.89 -29.64 7.37
N ASP A 131 -23.97 -30.86 7.90
CA ASP A 131 -23.15 -31.29 9.05
C ASP A 131 -21.65 -31.37 8.74
N TYR A 132 -21.24 -31.36 7.46
CA TYR A 132 -19.84 -31.37 7.07
C TYR A 132 -19.52 -30.29 6.04
N LYS A 133 -18.25 -29.89 5.98
CA LYS A 133 -17.72 -28.93 5.00
C LYS A 133 -16.25 -29.20 4.74
N LEU A 134 -15.71 -28.65 3.65
CA LEU A 134 -14.27 -28.61 3.46
C LEU A 134 -13.65 -27.51 4.34
N ASN A 135 -12.44 -27.74 4.82
CA ASN A 135 -11.70 -26.81 5.68
C ASN A 135 -11.32 -25.47 4.99
N SER A 136 -11.45 -25.37 3.66
CA SER A 136 -11.28 -24.12 2.93
C SER A 136 -12.33 -23.92 1.84
N LYS A 137 -12.78 -22.67 1.65
CA LYS A 137 -13.69 -22.23 0.57
C LYS A 137 -12.95 -21.85 -0.74
N LEU A 138 -11.63 -21.62 -0.66
CA LEU A 138 -10.76 -21.31 -1.79
C LEU A 138 -9.33 -21.76 -1.48
N ILE A 139 -8.68 -22.43 -2.42
CA ILE A 139 -7.27 -22.83 -2.31
C ILE A 139 -6.52 -22.16 -3.45
N GLU A 140 -5.40 -21.51 -3.13
CA GLU A 140 -4.54 -20.86 -4.10
C GLU A 140 -3.18 -21.56 -4.07
N LEU A 141 -2.77 -22.10 -5.21
CA LEU A 141 -1.53 -22.86 -5.35
C LEU A 141 -0.54 -22.06 -6.19
N ASP A 142 0.72 -22.05 -5.75
CA ASP A 142 1.84 -21.41 -6.45
C ASP A 142 3.09 -22.32 -6.40
N GLU A 143 4.07 -22.09 -7.27
CA GLU A 143 5.25 -22.97 -7.38
C GLU A 143 6.09 -23.05 -6.08
N HIS A 144 6.03 -22.03 -5.21
CA HIS A 144 7.04 -21.79 -4.19
C HIS A 144 6.50 -21.81 -2.76
N ILE A 145 5.51 -20.98 -2.44
CA ILE A 145 5.01 -20.77 -1.07
C ILE A 145 3.89 -21.77 -0.76
N ASN A 146 2.87 -21.82 -1.60
CA ASN A 146 1.69 -22.69 -1.44
C ASN A 146 1.73 -23.82 -2.48
N LYS A 147 2.86 -24.51 -2.57
CA LYS A 147 3.06 -25.60 -3.54
C LYS A 147 2.08 -26.74 -3.35
N GLU A 148 1.68 -27.01 -2.12
CA GLU A 148 0.68 -28.01 -1.81
C GLU A 148 -0.19 -27.57 -0.63
N ALA A 149 -1.43 -28.05 -0.61
CA ALA A 149 -2.38 -27.80 0.46
C ALA A 149 -3.16 -29.08 0.76
N LYS A 150 -3.25 -29.42 2.04
CA LYS A 150 -4.05 -30.54 2.53
C LYS A 150 -5.50 -30.12 2.72
N VAL A 151 -6.39 -30.67 1.90
CA VAL A 151 -7.83 -30.45 2.04
C VAL A 151 -8.43 -31.55 2.89
N GLN A 152 -9.26 -31.17 3.85
CA GLN A 152 -9.90 -32.11 4.76
C GLN A 152 -11.40 -31.83 4.81
N LEU A 153 -12.18 -32.91 4.85
CA LEU A 153 -13.57 -32.83 5.26
C LEU A 153 -13.61 -32.73 6.78
N ILE A 154 -14.30 -31.70 7.28
CA ILE A 154 -14.44 -31.40 8.71
C ILE A 154 -15.92 -31.36 9.09
N ASP A 155 -16.20 -31.71 10.33
CA ASP A 155 -17.52 -31.49 10.94
C ASP A 155 -17.78 -29.99 11.08
N SER A 156 -18.92 -29.53 10.58
CA SER A 156 -19.27 -28.11 10.50
C SER A 156 -19.44 -27.45 11.87
N LYS A 157 -19.77 -28.23 12.91
CA LYS A 157 -20.04 -27.75 14.28
C LYS A 157 -18.75 -27.69 15.10
N THR A 158 -17.94 -28.74 15.04
CA THR A 158 -16.71 -28.87 15.84
C THR A 158 -15.46 -28.35 15.12
N ASN A 159 -15.53 -28.17 13.79
CA ASN A 159 -14.40 -27.90 12.90
C ASN A 159 -13.25 -28.92 12.98
N ARG A 160 -13.55 -30.15 13.43
CA ARG A 160 -12.57 -31.25 13.49
C ARG A 160 -12.64 -32.10 12.21
N PRO A 161 -11.50 -32.62 11.71
CA PRO A 161 -11.50 -33.59 10.62
C PRO A 161 -12.39 -34.79 10.94
N VAL A 162 -13.12 -35.29 9.94
CA VAL A 162 -13.84 -36.57 10.08
C VAL A 162 -12.84 -37.70 10.31
N GLU A 163 -13.18 -38.68 11.13
CA GLU A 163 -12.27 -39.79 11.49
C GLU A 163 -11.99 -40.70 10.28
N ASP A 164 -12.99 -40.92 9.43
CA ASP A 164 -12.94 -41.79 8.25
C ASP A 164 -12.36 -41.10 7.00
N GLN A 165 -11.24 -40.35 7.10
CA GLN A 165 -10.67 -39.64 5.94
C GLN A 165 -10.34 -40.58 4.77
N ASN A 166 -10.00 -41.84 5.07
CA ASN A 166 -9.68 -42.88 4.08
C ASN A 166 -10.90 -43.33 3.23
N GLN A 167 -12.12 -43.04 3.66
CA GLN A 167 -13.35 -43.33 2.90
C GLN A 167 -13.70 -42.22 1.90
N ILE A 168 -12.96 -41.10 1.91
CA ILE A 168 -13.19 -39.98 1.02
C ILE A 168 -12.54 -40.28 -0.33
N LYS A 169 -13.33 -40.16 -1.39
CA LYS A 169 -12.81 -40.15 -2.76
C LYS A 169 -12.77 -38.72 -3.28
N TRP A 170 -11.66 -38.34 -3.92
CA TRP A 170 -11.44 -36.98 -4.36
C TRP A 170 -11.52 -36.85 -5.87
N TYR A 171 -12.08 -35.75 -6.34
CA TYR A 171 -12.27 -35.46 -7.76
C TYR A 171 -11.97 -34.00 -8.03
N GLN A 172 -11.51 -33.68 -9.24
CA GLN A 172 -11.51 -32.32 -9.76
C GLN A 172 -12.44 -32.22 -10.96
N ARG A 173 -13.19 -31.12 -11.06
CA ARG A 173 -13.95 -30.74 -12.24
C ARG A 173 -13.33 -29.50 -12.87
N THR A 174 -12.88 -29.65 -14.11
CA THR A 174 -12.43 -28.53 -14.94
C THR A 174 -13.61 -27.94 -15.69
N ARG A 175 -13.54 -26.65 -16.06
CA ARG A 175 -14.49 -26.03 -17.01
C ARG A 175 -13.85 -25.70 -18.36
N TYR A 176 -12.52 -25.56 -18.38
CA TYR A 176 -11.72 -25.24 -19.54
C TYR A 176 -10.40 -26.04 -19.50
N PRO A 177 -9.90 -26.57 -20.64
CA PRO A 177 -10.49 -26.49 -21.99
C PRO A 177 -11.78 -27.31 -22.16
N ASN A 178 -11.97 -28.34 -21.33
CA ASN A 178 -13.15 -29.22 -21.34
C ASN A 178 -13.86 -29.18 -19.97
N ASP A 179 -15.19 -29.27 -19.99
CA ASP A 179 -16.01 -29.46 -18.78
C ASP A 179 -16.03 -30.95 -18.44
N ALA A 180 -15.11 -31.38 -17.59
CA ALA A 180 -14.81 -32.80 -17.35
C ALA A 180 -14.45 -33.05 -15.88
N VAL A 181 -14.64 -34.30 -15.44
CA VAL A 181 -14.40 -34.75 -14.07
C VAL A 181 -13.27 -35.77 -14.05
N PHE A 182 -12.32 -35.61 -13.13
CA PHE A 182 -11.17 -36.48 -12.96
C PHE A 182 -11.03 -36.92 -11.50
N GLY A 183 -11.00 -38.23 -11.26
CA GLY A 183 -10.74 -38.80 -9.93
C GLY A 183 -9.25 -38.78 -9.57
N SER A 184 -8.95 -38.78 -8.26
CA SER A 184 -7.60 -38.89 -7.72
C SER A 184 -6.91 -40.23 -8.01
N ASP A 185 -7.69 -41.27 -8.28
CA ASP A 185 -7.29 -42.64 -8.64
C ASP A 185 -7.13 -42.86 -10.15
N ASN A 186 -7.59 -41.92 -10.98
CA ASN A 186 -7.60 -42.07 -12.44
C ASN A 186 -6.32 -41.53 -13.09
N ASN A 187 -5.62 -42.41 -13.83
CA ASN A 187 -4.50 -42.08 -14.72
C ASN A 187 -4.96 -41.46 -16.06
N SER A 188 -6.04 -40.67 -16.05
CA SER A 188 -6.49 -39.92 -17.23
C SER A 188 -5.41 -38.96 -17.72
N ASN A 189 -5.47 -38.56 -18.99
CA ASN A 189 -4.49 -37.68 -19.63
C ASN A 189 -4.17 -36.48 -18.73
N ASP A 190 -2.93 -36.45 -18.23
CA ASP A 190 -2.54 -35.54 -17.15
C ASP A 190 -2.71 -34.08 -17.58
N LYS A 191 -2.55 -33.78 -18.88
CA LYS A 191 -2.68 -32.44 -19.48
C LYS A 191 -4.02 -31.73 -19.25
N ASP A 192 -5.11 -32.48 -19.06
CA ASP A 192 -6.43 -31.87 -18.88
C ASP A 192 -6.68 -31.42 -17.44
N LYS A 193 -5.97 -31.99 -16.47
CA LYS A 193 -6.09 -31.67 -15.04
C LYS A 193 -5.51 -30.29 -14.74
N THR A 194 -6.17 -29.54 -13.84
CA THR A 194 -5.75 -28.19 -13.43
C THR A 194 -4.68 -28.23 -12.34
N PHE A 195 -4.78 -29.19 -11.41
CA PHE A 195 -3.83 -29.38 -10.32
C PHE A 195 -3.59 -30.87 -10.09
N ASN A 196 -2.49 -31.20 -9.41
CA ASN A 196 -2.24 -32.56 -8.95
C ASN A 196 -3.12 -32.84 -7.73
N LEU A 197 -3.77 -34.01 -7.71
CA LEU A 197 -4.71 -34.39 -6.66
C LEU A 197 -4.39 -35.80 -6.16
N SER A 198 -3.97 -35.89 -4.91
CA SER A 198 -3.64 -37.14 -4.23
C SER A 198 -4.89 -37.81 -3.64
N LEU A 199 -4.80 -39.13 -3.41
CA LEU A 199 -5.87 -39.93 -2.81
C LEU A 199 -6.29 -39.45 -1.42
N ASP A 200 -5.38 -38.77 -0.72
CA ASP A 200 -5.60 -38.28 0.63
C ASP A 200 -6.20 -36.86 0.68
N GLY A 201 -6.52 -36.26 -0.48
CA GLY A 201 -7.05 -34.90 -0.56
C GLY A 201 -6.00 -33.79 -0.57
N THR A 202 -4.72 -34.14 -0.69
CA THR A 202 -3.68 -33.15 -0.94
C THR A 202 -3.78 -32.67 -2.38
N VAL A 203 -3.87 -31.35 -2.57
CA VAL A 203 -3.77 -30.70 -3.88
C VAL A 203 -2.41 -30.05 -4.00
N SER A 204 -1.77 -30.15 -5.17
CA SER A 204 -0.49 -29.49 -5.41
C SER A 204 -0.40 -28.79 -6.75
N TRP A 205 0.40 -27.73 -6.76
CA TRP A 205 0.66 -26.88 -7.90
C TRP A 205 1.14 -27.73 -9.07
N LYS A 206 0.66 -27.36 -10.25
CA LYS A 206 0.96 -28.03 -11.50
C LYS A 206 1.27 -26.97 -12.54
N GLU A 207 2.42 -27.12 -13.19
CA GLU A 207 2.76 -26.31 -14.35
C GLU A 207 1.90 -26.74 -15.55
N ASP A 208 1.35 -25.76 -16.27
CA ASP A 208 0.70 -26.00 -17.55
C ASP A 208 1.61 -25.50 -18.67
N GLU A 209 2.34 -26.42 -19.30
CA GLU A 209 3.22 -26.12 -20.41
C GLU A 209 2.46 -26.21 -21.74
N LEU A 210 2.36 -25.11 -22.48
CA LEU A 210 2.02 -25.17 -23.90
C LEU A 210 3.19 -25.78 -24.69
N ALA A 211 2.89 -26.53 -25.75
CA ALA A 211 3.88 -27.18 -26.62
C ALA A 211 4.91 -26.23 -27.27
N ASN A 212 4.68 -24.92 -27.17
CA ASN A 212 5.53 -23.85 -27.69
C ASN A 212 6.24 -23.02 -26.59
N GLY A 213 6.17 -23.44 -25.32
CA GLY A 213 6.86 -22.77 -24.21
C GLY A 213 6.27 -21.42 -23.78
N THR A 214 5.05 -21.08 -24.20
CA THR A 214 4.35 -19.87 -23.73
C THR A 214 3.53 -20.15 -22.47
N ALA A 215 3.48 -19.18 -21.54
CA ALA A 215 2.72 -19.30 -20.29
C ALA A 215 1.22 -19.21 -20.56
N GLN A 216 0.44 -20.15 -20.03
CA GLN A 216 -1.03 -20.12 -20.09
C GLN A 216 -1.62 -19.17 -19.03
N GLU A 217 -2.89 -18.80 -19.19
CA GLU A 217 -3.65 -18.04 -18.20
C GLU A 217 -3.80 -18.80 -16.86
N GLU A 218 -4.08 -18.07 -15.78
CA GLU A 218 -4.42 -18.67 -14.48
C GLU A 218 -5.59 -19.65 -14.63
N ARG A 219 -5.42 -20.88 -14.14
CA ARG A 219 -6.47 -21.92 -14.20
C ARG A 219 -7.17 -22.07 -12.86
N SER A 220 -8.41 -22.51 -12.93
CA SER A 220 -9.15 -22.93 -11.75
C SER A 220 -10.08 -24.08 -12.04
N ALA A 221 -10.29 -24.90 -11.02
CA ALA A 221 -11.16 -26.05 -11.06
C ALA A 221 -11.87 -26.23 -9.72
N MET A 222 -13.01 -26.90 -9.76
CA MET A 222 -13.73 -27.31 -8.56
C MET A 222 -13.09 -28.59 -8.02
N LEU A 223 -12.68 -28.60 -6.76
CA LEU A 223 -12.34 -29.81 -6.02
C LEU A 223 -13.61 -30.37 -5.40
N TYR A 224 -13.82 -31.67 -5.48
CA TYR A 224 -14.92 -32.41 -4.86
C TYR A 224 -14.41 -33.54 -3.96
N ALA A 225 -15.06 -33.71 -2.81
CA ALA A 225 -14.92 -34.85 -1.93
C ALA A 225 -16.22 -35.65 -1.91
N LYS A 226 -16.19 -36.92 -2.34
CA LYS A 226 -17.28 -37.88 -2.14
C LYS A 226 -17.11 -38.55 -0.78
N TYR A 227 -18.08 -38.35 0.11
CA TYR A 227 -18.10 -38.96 1.43
C TYR A 227 -19.50 -39.47 1.77
N LYS A 228 -19.62 -40.78 1.99
CA LYS A 228 -20.86 -41.45 2.45
C LYS A 228 -22.12 -41.10 1.63
N GLY A 229 -21.94 -40.92 0.31
CA GLY A 229 -23.01 -40.59 -0.63
C GLY A 229 -23.14 -39.09 -0.95
N TYR A 230 -22.45 -38.20 -0.25
CA TYR A 230 -22.52 -36.74 -0.46
C TYR A 230 -21.30 -36.19 -1.18
N LEU A 231 -21.46 -35.04 -1.84
CA LEU A 231 -20.39 -34.34 -2.56
C LEU A 231 -20.17 -32.95 -1.94
N TYR A 232 -18.95 -32.72 -1.46
CA TYR A 232 -18.52 -31.44 -0.88
C TYR A 232 -17.53 -30.78 -1.81
N SER A 233 -17.61 -29.47 -2.01
CA SER A 233 -16.81 -28.83 -3.05
C SER A 233 -16.19 -27.50 -2.64
N THR A 234 -15.07 -27.17 -3.26
CA THR A 234 -14.35 -25.90 -3.09
C THR A 234 -13.63 -25.52 -4.39
N VAL A 235 -13.21 -24.26 -4.52
CA VAL A 235 -12.46 -23.79 -5.70
C VAL A 235 -10.96 -23.92 -5.43
N VAL A 236 -10.22 -24.44 -6.40
CA VAL A 236 -8.75 -24.40 -6.42
C VAL A 236 -8.32 -23.52 -7.59
N LYS A 237 -7.50 -22.51 -7.31
CA LYS A 237 -6.81 -21.68 -8.28
C LYS A 237 -5.35 -22.07 -8.34
N VAL A 238 -4.80 -22.12 -9.54
CA VAL A 238 -3.39 -22.43 -9.78
C VAL A 238 -2.77 -21.24 -10.48
N TYR A 239 -1.81 -20.60 -9.81
CA TYR A 239 -1.10 -19.45 -10.33
C TYR A 239 -0.05 -19.85 -11.36
N THR A 240 0.19 -18.97 -12.33
CA THR A 240 1.25 -19.16 -13.33
C THR A 240 2.63 -19.12 -12.67
N LYS A 241 3.65 -19.61 -13.38
CA LYS A 241 5.05 -19.52 -12.95
C LYS A 241 5.48 -18.08 -12.68
N ASP A 242 5.12 -17.15 -13.56
CA ASP A 242 5.43 -15.73 -13.39
C ASP A 242 4.76 -15.13 -12.15
N LYS A 243 3.48 -15.44 -11.92
CA LYS A 243 2.77 -14.98 -10.72
C LYS A 243 3.37 -15.59 -9.45
N SER A 244 3.72 -16.88 -9.49
CA SER A 244 4.40 -17.59 -8.39
C SER A 244 5.74 -16.94 -8.04
N ARG A 245 6.55 -16.60 -9.06
CA ARG A 245 7.81 -15.87 -8.89
C ARG A 245 7.58 -14.52 -8.21
N VAL A 246 6.60 -13.73 -8.66
CA VAL A 246 6.28 -12.42 -8.05
C VAL A 246 5.85 -12.56 -6.59
N ILE A 247 5.01 -13.55 -6.27
CA ILE A 247 4.57 -13.84 -4.90
C ILE A 247 5.78 -14.17 -4.00
N LYS A 248 6.69 -15.04 -4.47
CA LYS A 248 7.93 -15.38 -3.77
C LYS A 248 8.83 -14.16 -3.57
N GLU A 249 9.08 -13.41 -4.64
CA GLU A 249 9.93 -12.21 -4.60
C GLU A 249 9.37 -11.18 -3.61
N GLU A 250 8.05 -10.96 -3.58
CA GLU A 250 7.40 -10.06 -2.62
C GLU A 250 7.52 -10.56 -1.18
N ALA A 251 7.35 -11.86 -0.93
CA ALA A 251 7.52 -12.46 0.39
C ALA A 251 8.97 -12.32 0.90
N GLN A 252 9.95 -12.56 0.03
CA GLN A 252 11.37 -12.39 0.34
C GLN A 252 11.72 -10.92 0.63
N ALA A 253 11.18 -9.99 -0.17
CA ALA A 253 11.35 -8.55 0.06
C ALA A 253 10.77 -8.13 1.42
N ARG A 254 9.59 -8.65 1.78
CA ARG A 254 8.94 -8.34 3.06
C ARG A 254 9.72 -8.89 4.25
N GLU A 255 10.28 -10.08 4.14
CA GLU A 255 11.16 -10.63 5.16
C GLU A 255 12.46 -9.80 5.29
N ALA A 256 13.03 -9.36 4.16
CA ALA A 256 14.18 -8.46 4.18
C ALA A 256 13.85 -7.12 4.87
N ALA A 257 12.70 -6.51 4.57
CA ALA A 257 12.23 -5.28 5.23
C ALA A 257 12.10 -5.47 6.75
N LYS A 258 11.43 -6.54 7.19
CA LYS A 258 11.29 -6.89 8.61
C LYS A 258 12.65 -7.04 9.29
N LYS A 259 13.57 -7.76 8.64
CA LYS A 259 14.93 -7.96 9.15
C LYS A 259 15.68 -6.64 9.28
N ILE A 260 15.62 -5.76 8.28
CA ILE A 260 16.25 -4.43 8.32
C ILE A 260 15.72 -3.61 9.51
N VAL A 261 14.39 -3.54 9.67
CA VAL A 261 13.77 -2.78 10.77
C VAL A 261 14.15 -3.35 12.13
N LYS A 262 14.11 -4.69 12.27
CA LYS A 262 14.42 -5.40 13.51
C LYS A 262 15.88 -5.28 13.92
N ASP A 263 16.81 -5.52 12.99
CA ASP A 263 18.25 -5.53 13.28
C ASP A 263 18.78 -4.15 13.72
N ASN A 264 18.10 -3.07 13.30
CA ASN A 264 18.47 -1.71 13.66
C ASN A 264 17.61 -1.12 14.80
N ASP A 265 16.70 -1.90 15.38
CA ASP A 265 15.77 -1.50 16.45
C ASP A 265 14.97 -0.21 16.17
N TRP A 266 14.63 0.04 14.90
CA TRP A 266 13.99 1.31 14.53
C TRP A 266 12.59 1.47 15.09
N MET A 267 11.87 0.38 15.41
CA MET A 267 10.55 0.49 16.06
C MET A 267 10.60 1.16 17.45
N ASN A 268 11.78 1.24 18.07
CA ASN A 268 12.01 1.94 19.33
C ASN A 268 12.51 3.38 19.14
N LEU A 269 12.43 3.92 17.93
CA LEU A 269 12.65 5.34 17.65
C LEU A 269 11.32 6.09 17.46
N PRO A 270 11.29 7.40 17.74
CA PRO A 270 10.19 8.28 17.33
C PRO A 270 10.03 8.34 15.79
N THR A 271 8.82 8.65 15.31
CA THR A 271 8.43 8.49 13.89
C THR A 271 9.33 9.23 12.90
N LEU A 272 9.73 10.48 13.19
CA LEU A 272 10.64 11.24 12.32
C LEU A 272 12.03 10.59 12.21
N GLU A 273 12.53 10.02 13.30
CA GLU A 273 13.81 9.31 13.33
C GLU A 273 13.71 7.98 12.57
N ARG A 274 12.62 7.23 12.72
CA ARG A 274 12.33 6.04 11.91
C ARG A 274 12.39 6.34 10.42
N LEU A 275 11.66 7.38 9.99
CA LEU A 275 11.61 7.80 8.60
C LEU A 275 13.00 8.19 8.08
N THR A 276 13.73 8.99 8.86
CA THR A 276 15.09 9.42 8.52
C THR A 276 16.00 8.21 8.35
N LYS A 277 16.00 7.25 9.29
CA LYS A 277 16.86 6.06 9.24
C LYS A 277 16.52 5.13 8.08
N ALA A 278 15.24 4.93 7.78
CA ALA A 278 14.81 4.16 6.61
C ALA A 278 15.33 4.79 5.30
N TYR A 279 15.22 6.12 5.19
CA TYR A 279 15.65 6.87 4.00
C TYR A 279 17.18 6.82 3.82
N GLU A 280 17.94 7.07 4.90
CA GLU A 280 19.40 6.91 4.91
C GLU A 280 19.84 5.51 4.52
N TRP A 281 19.17 4.49 5.06
CA TRP A 281 19.55 3.12 4.80
C TRP A 281 19.35 2.77 3.32
N ILE A 282 18.19 3.09 2.74
CA ILE A 282 17.93 2.67 1.35
C ILE A 282 18.82 3.41 0.34
N THR A 283 19.06 4.70 0.57
CA THR A 283 19.94 5.53 -0.28
C THR A 283 21.39 5.04 -0.24
N LYS A 284 21.85 4.51 0.90
CA LYS A 284 23.23 4.00 1.07
C LYS A 284 23.42 2.54 0.65
N ASN A 285 22.40 1.70 0.82
CA ASN A 285 22.56 0.24 0.71
C ASN A 285 22.06 -0.33 -0.62
N VAL A 286 21.35 0.44 -1.43
CA VAL A 286 20.83 0.02 -2.73
C VAL A 286 21.55 0.80 -3.82
N LYS A 287 21.97 0.10 -4.88
CA LYS A 287 22.64 0.70 -6.05
C LYS A 287 21.66 0.91 -7.19
N TYR A 288 21.85 1.99 -7.94
CA TYR A 288 21.06 2.21 -9.14
C TYR A 288 21.51 1.32 -10.29
N ASP A 289 20.54 0.70 -10.96
CA ASP A 289 20.79 -0.13 -12.12
C ASP A 289 20.71 0.70 -13.41
N TYR A 290 21.87 1.09 -13.93
CA TYR A 290 21.97 1.86 -15.17
C TYR A 290 21.84 1.00 -16.44
N THR A 291 21.79 -0.33 -16.32
CA THR A 291 21.76 -1.21 -17.51
C THR A 291 20.32 -1.41 -18.00
N LYS A 292 20.14 -1.48 -19.34
CA LYS A 292 18.85 -1.79 -19.97
C LYS A 292 18.59 -3.30 -20.10
N GLU A 293 19.40 -4.13 -19.45
CA GLU A 293 19.39 -5.59 -19.61
C GLU A 293 18.29 -6.28 -18.78
N ASN A 294 17.82 -5.65 -17.68
CA ASN A 294 16.90 -6.26 -16.71
C ASN A 294 15.61 -5.45 -16.45
N LEU A 295 15.09 -4.75 -17.48
CA LEU A 295 13.99 -3.78 -17.36
C LEU A 295 12.73 -4.28 -16.65
N PHE A 296 12.46 -5.58 -16.66
CA PHE A 296 11.28 -6.19 -16.00
C PHE A 296 11.54 -6.71 -14.59
N LYS A 297 12.80 -7.00 -14.22
CA LYS A 297 13.16 -7.59 -12.92
C LYS A 297 13.67 -6.57 -11.91
N ASN A 298 14.22 -5.45 -12.37
CA ASN A 298 14.85 -4.43 -11.52
C ASN A 298 13.87 -3.35 -10.99
N GLN A 299 12.56 -3.61 -11.02
CA GLN A 299 11.48 -2.66 -10.66
C GLN A 299 10.60 -3.13 -9.50
N SER A 300 11.11 -4.05 -8.67
CA SER A 300 10.38 -4.65 -7.55
C SER A 300 11.00 -4.25 -6.21
N ALA A 301 10.24 -4.44 -5.11
CA ALA A 301 10.83 -4.32 -3.78
C ALA A 301 11.93 -5.38 -3.55
N HIS A 302 11.84 -6.55 -4.21
CA HIS A 302 12.86 -7.59 -4.15
C HIS A 302 14.20 -7.10 -4.72
N SER A 303 14.20 -6.50 -5.91
CA SER A 303 15.44 -5.99 -6.51
C SER A 303 16.12 -4.90 -5.65
N ALA A 304 15.32 -4.13 -4.90
CA ALA A 304 15.85 -3.14 -3.95
C ALA A 304 16.35 -3.77 -2.64
N LEU A 305 15.52 -4.57 -1.98
CA LEU A 305 15.77 -5.00 -0.59
C LEU A 305 16.57 -6.29 -0.50
N VAL A 306 16.51 -7.15 -1.51
CA VAL A 306 17.23 -8.43 -1.57
C VAL A 306 18.45 -8.29 -2.48
N ASP A 307 18.25 -7.95 -3.75
CA ASP A 307 19.35 -7.91 -4.73
C ASP A 307 20.24 -6.66 -4.58
N LYS A 308 19.77 -5.63 -3.85
CA LYS A 308 20.47 -4.35 -3.61
C LYS A 308 20.85 -3.60 -4.88
N LYS A 309 20.16 -3.84 -6.00
CA LYS A 309 20.42 -3.19 -7.29
C LYS A 309 19.11 -3.04 -8.07
N THR A 310 18.69 -1.81 -8.34
CA THR A 310 17.34 -1.53 -8.85
C THR A 310 17.23 -0.17 -9.53
N VAL A 311 16.10 0.12 -10.18
CA VAL A 311 15.78 1.47 -10.71
C VAL A 311 14.75 2.19 -9.84
N CYS A 312 14.43 3.44 -10.23
CA CYS A 312 13.36 4.31 -9.72
C CYS A 312 12.20 3.55 -9.02
N THR A 313 11.50 2.68 -9.74
CA THR A 313 10.34 1.91 -9.22
C THR A 313 10.68 0.97 -8.05
N GLY A 314 11.82 0.28 -8.10
CA GLY A 314 12.18 -0.66 -7.05
C GLY A 314 12.65 0.04 -5.77
N TYR A 315 13.37 1.17 -5.88
CA TYR A 315 13.63 2.04 -4.73
C TYR A 315 12.33 2.46 -4.06
N ALA A 316 11.35 2.94 -4.83
CA ALA A 316 10.09 3.42 -4.30
C ALA A 316 9.29 2.31 -3.58
N LYS A 317 9.19 1.12 -4.19
CA LYS A 317 8.50 -0.04 -3.60
C LYS A 317 9.25 -0.60 -2.39
N GLY A 318 10.58 -0.67 -2.43
CA GLY A 318 11.40 -1.13 -1.32
C GLY A 318 11.32 -0.18 -0.12
N PHE A 319 11.36 1.13 -0.36
CA PHE A 319 11.21 2.14 0.70
C PHE A 319 9.81 2.11 1.31
N GLN A 320 8.76 1.99 0.49
CA GLN A 320 7.39 1.81 0.99
C GLN A 320 7.29 0.59 1.90
N MET A 321 7.89 -0.54 1.50
CA MET A 321 7.84 -1.78 2.29
C MET A 321 8.58 -1.64 3.64
N ILE A 322 9.70 -0.90 3.70
CA ILE A 322 10.35 -0.56 4.98
C ILE A 322 9.43 0.33 5.83
N CYS A 323 8.78 1.33 5.22
CA CYS A 323 7.85 2.22 5.92
C CYS A 323 6.62 1.47 6.47
N ASP A 324 6.09 0.49 5.73
CA ASP A 324 4.99 -0.37 6.18
C ASP A 324 5.36 -1.12 7.47
N GLU A 325 6.57 -1.70 7.52
CA GLU A 325 7.07 -2.38 8.72
C GLU A 325 7.37 -1.41 9.88
N LEU A 326 7.58 -0.12 9.59
CA LEU A 326 7.77 0.95 10.58
C LEU A 326 6.45 1.62 11.04
N GLY A 327 5.32 1.24 10.44
CA GLY A 327 4.01 1.86 10.67
C GLY A 327 3.88 3.29 10.15
N ILE A 328 4.69 3.67 9.15
CA ILE A 328 4.69 5.01 8.54
C ILE A 328 3.87 4.94 7.25
N PRO A 329 2.74 5.66 7.15
CA PRO A 329 1.96 5.68 5.91
C PRO A 329 2.80 6.21 4.75
N CYS A 330 2.98 5.36 3.75
CA CYS A 330 3.81 5.62 2.58
C CYS A 330 3.12 5.10 1.33
N LYS A 331 3.16 5.87 0.24
CA LYS A 331 2.64 5.48 -1.07
C LYS A 331 3.72 5.64 -2.12
N VAL A 332 3.74 4.73 -3.09
CA VAL A 332 4.48 4.94 -4.34
C VAL A 332 3.75 5.97 -5.18
N LYS A 333 4.52 6.88 -5.79
CA LYS A 333 4.05 7.90 -6.71
C LYS A 333 4.77 7.72 -8.04
N GLU A 334 4.03 7.91 -9.13
CA GLU A 334 4.55 7.82 -10.49
C GLU A 334 4.14 9.06 -11.28
N GLY A 335 4.99 9.46 -12.22
CA GLY A 335 4.71 10.54 -13.15
C GLY A 335 5.96 11.01 -13.88
N SER A 336 5.91 12.19 -14.47
CA SER A 336 7.04 12.79 -15.20
C SER A 336 7.64 13.93 -14.40
N SER A 337 8.96 13.89 -14.18
CA SER A 337 9.68 14.87 -13.37
C SER A 337 10.94 15.34 -14.08
N SER A 338 11.21 16.64 -14.02
CA SER A 338 12.42 17.25 -14.56
C SER A 338 13.58 17.37 -13.57
N ARG A 339 13.37 16.96 -12.32
CA ARG A 339 14.31 17.20 -11.21
C ARG A 339 15.60 16.39 -11.26
N GLU A 340 15.61 15.25 -11.97
CA GLU A 340 16.80 14.39 -12.11
C GLU A 340 17.55 14.64 -13.45
N ALA A 341 16.82 14.81 -14.56
CA ALA A 341 17.40 14.77 -15.91
C ALA A 341 17.29 16.10 -16.69
N ASN A 342 16.89 17.20 -16.05
CA ASN A 342 16.59 18.51 -16.70
C ASN A 342 15.61 18.41 -17.91
N SER A 343 14.91 17.28 -18.02
CA SER A 343 13.92 16.92 -19.04
C SER A 343 12.87 16.04 -18.39
N GLU A 344 11.64 16.07 -18.88
CA GLU A 344 10.54 15.28 -18.33
C GLU A 344 10.78 13.80 -18.62
N VAL A 345 11.16 13.07 -17.57
CA VAL A 345 11.36 11.61 -17.62
C VAL A 345 10.36 10.95 -16.69
N LYS A 346 9.79 9.82 -17.14
CA LYS A 346 8.96 8.99 -16.27
C LYS A 346 9.78 8.52 -15.08
N HIS A 347 9.26 8.70 -13.89
CA HIS A 347 9.95 8.43 -12.64
C HIS A 347 8.98 7.90 -11.59
N ALA A 348 9.54 7.23 -10.58
CA ALA A 348 8.80 6.71 -9.44
C ALA A 348 9.51 7.09 -8.14
N TRP A 349 8.75 7.63 -7.20
CA TRP A 349 9.21 8.08 -5.88
C TRP A 349 8.14 7.76 -4.83
N ASN A 350 8.23 8.36 -3.64
CA ASN A 350 7.26 8.13 -2.57
C ASN A 350 6.65 9.42 -2.03
N VAL A 351 5.51 9.25 -1.37
CA VAL A 351 4.93 10.27 -0.50
C VAL A 351 4.63 9.63 0.86
N VAL A 352 5.06 10.29 1.93
CA VAL A 352 4.96 9.83 3.33
C VAL A 352 4.13 10.80 4.14
N GLU A 353 3.40 10.28 5.12
CA GLU A 353 2.64 11.10 6.06
C GLU A 353 3.42 11.29 7.37
N LEU A 354 3.56 12.55 7.79
CA LEU A 354 4.17 12.94 9.06
C LEU A 354 3.34 14.06 9.70
N ASP A 355 2.96 13.89 10.96
CA ASP A 355 2.09 14.82 11.70
C ASP A 355 0.74 15.15 11.01
N GLY A 356 0.25 14.26 10.15
CA GLY A 356 -1.00 14.44 9.39
C GLY A 356 -0.83 15.13 8.04
N ASP A 357 0.37 15.60 7.74
CA ASP A 357 0.73 16.22 6.46
C ASP A 357 1.47 15.22 5.58
N TRP A 358 1.25 15.27 4.25
CA TRP A 358 1.99 14.44 3.30
C TRP A 358 3.17 15.20 2.69
N TYR A 359 4.30 14.53 2.61
CA TYR A 359 5.56 15.03 2.05
C TYR A 359 6.13 14.05 1.04
N TYR A 360 6.71 14.56 -0.04
CA TYR A 360 7.40 13.73 -1.03
C TYR A 360 8.80 13.35 -0.54
N VAL A 361 9.20 12.11 -0.82
CA VAL A 361 10.55 11.61 -0.59
C VAL A 361 11.02 10.82 -1.81
N ASP A 362 12.24 11.06 -2.28
CA ASP A 362 12.81 10.42 -3.47
C ASP A 362 14.17 9.77 -3.17
N PRO A 363 14.17 8.55 -2.60
CA PRO A 363 15.40 7.85 -2.27
C PRO A 363 16.23 7.50 -3.50
N THR A 364 15.63 7.48 -4.69
CA THR A 364 16.37 7.24 -5.93
C THR A 364 17.24 8.42 -6.29
N SER A 365 16.71 9.64 -6.19
CA SER A 365 17.46 10.86 -6.53
C SER A 365 18.51 11.25 -5.49
N ASP A 366 18.34 10.85 -4.23
CA ASP A 366 19.35 11.00 -3.15
C ASP A 366 20.25 9.77 -2.96
N ARG A 367 20.24 8.82 -3.90
CA ARG A 367 21.09 7.61 -3.83
C ARG A 367 22.56 7.96 -3.66
N VAL A 368 23.26 7.17 -2.85
CA VAL A 368 24.70 7.32 -2.66
C VAL A 368 25.44 6.56 -3.75
N GLU A 369 26.16 7.29 -4.59
CA GLU A 369 26.94 6.70 -5.67
C GLU A 369 28.31 6.18 -5.17
N PRO A 370 28.87 5.11 -5.78
CA PRO A 370 30.16 4.56 -5.36
C PRO A 370 31.31 5.57 -5.39
N ASN A 371 31.24 6.53 -6.32
CA ASN A 371 32.26 7.57 -6.54
C ASN A 371 32.01 8.84 -5.70
N GLN A 372 30.97 8.87 -4.88
CA GLN A 372 30.68 10.01 -4.00
C GLN A 372 31.69 10.05 -2.86
N LYS A 373 32.31 11.22 -2.65
CA LYS A 373 33.45 11.41 -1.72
C LYS A 373 33.16 10.97 -0.29
N ASP A 374 32.03 11.42 0.28
CA ASP A 374 31.71 11.22 1.69
C ASP A 374 30.74 10.05 1.93
N LYS A 375 30.23 9.44 0.85
CA LYS A 375 29.25 8.34 0.87
C LYS A 375 28.04 8.59 1.81
N THR A 376 27.59 9.84 1.88
CA THR A 376 26.47 10.27 2.72
C THR A 376 25.23 10.60 1.90
N THR A 377 24.06 10.39 2.48
CA THR A 377 22.79 10.83 1.90
C THR A 377 22.70 12.35 1.98
N GLU A 378 22.42 13.01 0.86
CA GLU A 378 22.39 14.49 0.79
C GLU A 378 21.02 15.08 1.18
N PHE A 379 19.96 14.26 1.18
CA PHE A 379 18.58 14.63 1.56
C PHE A 379 17.95 15.78 0.75
N ARG A 380 18.39 16.02 -0.49
CA ARG A 380 17.82 17.06 -1.37
C ARG A 380 16.38 16.78 -1.73
N PHE A 381 15.99 15.51 -1.70
CA PHE A 381 14.65 15.05 -2.05
C PHE A 381 13.92 14.45 -0.86
N PHE A 382 14.24 14.88 0.36
CA PHE A 382 13.61 14.41 1.58
C PHE A 382 12.67 15.45 2.19
N LEU A 383 11.42 15.03 2.40
CA LEU A 383 10.33 15.85 2.92
C LEU A 383 10.08 17.11 2.06
N ASN A 384 10.06 16.94 0.74
CA ASN A 384 9.64 17.99 -0.19
C ASN A 384 8.10 18.17 -0.18
N ASN A 385 7.60 19.28 -0.73
CA ASN A 385 6.19 19.49 -1.05
C ASN A 385 6.00 19.87 -2.54
N ASP A 386 4.77 20.21 -2.94
CA ASP A 386 4.45 20.48 -4.35
C ASP A 386 5.24 21.64 -4.98
N LYS A 387 5.68 22.62 -4.17
CA LYS A 387 6.46 23.77 -4.64
C LYS A 387 7.89 23.40 -5.03
N ASP A 388 8.36 22.23 -4.58
CA ASP A 388 9.69 21.70 -4.92
C ASP A 388 9.72 20.96 -6.27
N PHE A 389 8.58 20.90 -6.98
CA PHE A 389 8.47 20.38 -8.34
C PHE A 389 8.25 21.52 -9.34
N HIS A 390 8.65 21.32 -10.59
CA HIS A 390 8.33 22.27 -11.65
C HIS A 390 6.82 22.24 -11.95
N LYS A 391 6.26 23.36 -12.40
CA LYS A 391 4.86 23.43 -12.87
C LYS A 391 4.54 22.53 -14.07
N LYS A 392 5.58 22.06 -14.76
CA LYS A 392 5.48 21.18 -15.94
C LYS A 392 5.56 19.70 -15.58
N ASP A 393 6.04 19.39 -14.37
CA ASP A 393 6.10 18.01 -13.91
C ASP A 393 4.67 17.49 -13.78
N ASP A 394 4.42 16.37 -14.45
CA ASP A 394 3.09 15.79 -14.66
C ASP A 394 2.89 14.56 -13.77
N PHE A 395 2.10 14.74 -12.72
CA PHE A 395 1.66 13.70 -11.81
C PHE A 395 0.48 14.22 -11.00
N ASN A 396 -0.29 13.30 -10.41
CA ASN A 396 -1.39 13.67 -9.52
C ASN A 396 -0.84 14.24 -8.21
N ARG A 397 -0.86 15.56 -7.98
CA ARG A 397 -0.31 16.17 -6.76
C ARG A 397 -1.16 15.89 -5.52
N GLU A 398 -0.53 15.81 -4.36
CA GLU A 398 -1.26 15.81 -3.09
C GLU A 398 -1.90 17.19 -2.86
N LYS A 399 -3.12 17.27 -2.35
CA LYS A 399 -3.81 18.56 -2.10
C LYS A 399 -3.34 19.20 -0.79
N ASN A 400 -2.02 19.33 -0.59
CA ASN A 400 -1.41 19.68 0.70
C ASN A 400 -0.51 20.92 0.62
N GLU A 401 -0.99 21.99 -0.02
CA GLU A 401 -0.26 23.26 -0.18
C GLU A 401 0.19 23.92 1.15
N LYS A 402 -0.32 23.43 2.29
CA LYS A 402 0.02 23.91 3.65
C LYS A 402 1.10 23.10 4.37
N SER A 403 1.56 21.97 3.81
CA SER A 403 2.65 21.16 4.40
C SER A 403 4.00 21.88 4.28
N VAL A 404 4.29 22.78 5.21
CA VAL A 404 5.55 23.55 5.23
C VAL A 404 6.43 23.23 6.44
N LYS A 405 5.90 22.60 7.48
CA LYS A 405 6.61 22.36 8.75
C LYS A 405 7.93 21.60 8.55
N PHE A 406 7.91 20.55 7.73
CA PHE A 406 9.09 19.73 7.45
C PHE A 406 9.64 19.91 6.03
N ARG A 407 9.20 20.94 5.30
CA ARG A 407 9.64 21.15 3.92
C ARG A 407 11.17 21.29 3.87
N ASN A 408 11.86 20.38 3.18
CA ASN A 408 13.33 20.34 3.09
C ASN A 408 14.04 20.28 4.46
N PHE A 409 13.43 19.62 5.45
CA PHE A 409 13.86 19.60 6.86
C PHE A 409 15.35 19.28 7.10
N LYS A 410 15.98 18.48 6.24
CA LYS A 410 17.39 18.08 6.38
C LYS A 410 18.37 18.98 5.63
N ILE A 411 17.89 19.97 4.88
CA ILE A 411 18.74 20.90 4.15
C ILE A 411 19.14 22.07 5.05
N PRO A 412 20.43 22.21 5.39
CA PRO A 412 20.90 23.36 6.15
C PRO A 412 20.59 24.66 5.40
N ASN A 413 20.22 25.72 6.12
CA ASN A 413 19.96 27.06 5.59
C ASN A 413 18.79 27.16 4.58
N PHE A 414 17.92 26.14 4.51
CA PHE A 414 16.65 26.28 3.80
C PHE A 414 15.71 27.23 4.55
N VAL A 415 15.13 28.20 3.84
CA VAL A 415 14.21 29.20 4.42
C VAL A 415 12.98 29.36 3.53
N ASN A 416 11.80 29.40 4.13
CA ASN A 416 10.52 29.50 3.42
C ASN A 416 9.70 30.73 3.85
N THR A 417 9.89 31.19 5.09
CA THR A 417 9.18 32.33 5.68
C THR A 417 10.14 33.46 6.08
N VAL A 418 9.57 34.62 6.41
CA VAL A 418 10.32 35.74 6.99
C VAL A 418 10.99 35.28 8.29
N GLU A 419 10.27 34.55 9.14
CA GLU A 419 10.76 34.03 10.42
C GLU A 419 11.96 33.09 10.25
N ASP A 420 11.92 32.16 9.28
CA ASP A 420 13.04 31.27 8.99
C ASP A 420 14.29 32.08 8.59
N THR A 421 14.10 33.09 7.74
CA THR A 421 15.19 33.94 7.26
C THR A 421 15.76 34.79 8.40
N LEU A 422 14.91 35.38 9.24
CA LEU A 422 15.34 36.14 10.42
C LEU A 422 16.15 35.27 11.37
N ALA A 423 15.66 34.06 11.67
CA ALA A 423 16.38 33.10 12.50
C ALA A 423 17.74 32.74 11.89
N LEU A 424 17.80 32.50 10.58
CA LEU A 424 19.06 32.19 9.91
C LEU A 424 20.06 33.36 9.98
N ILE A 425 19.62 34.59 9.73
CA ILE A 425 20.45 35.80 9.90
C ILE A 425 20.96 35.90 11.33
N ASP A 426 20.06 35.77 12.31
CA ASP A 426 20.38 35.89 13.72
C ASP A 426 21.41 34.84 14.16
N ASN A 427 21.31 33.60 13.65
CA ASN A 427 22.25 32.52 13.95
C ASN A 427 23.63 32.68 13.31
N ASN A 428 23.73 33.41 12.18
CA ASN A 428 24.98 33.65 11.47
C ASN A 428 25.62 35.01 11.80
N ALA A 429 24.96 35.85 12.61
CA ALA A 429 25.54 37.10 13.07
C ALA A 429 26.65 36.85 14.11
N ASP A 430 27.73 37.65 14.03
CA ASP A 430 28.83 37.59 14.99
C ASP A 430 28.34 37.90 16.42
N GLU A 431 28.80 37.12 17.40
CA GLU A 431 28.34 37.23 18.78
C GLU A 431 28.77 38.51 19.48
N ASN A 432 29.86 39.14 19.03
CA ASN A 432 30.45 40.32 19.67
C ASN A 432 30.01 41.60 18.96
N THR A 433 30.05 41.61 17.63
CA THR A 433 29.78 42.79 16.81
C THR A 433 28.34 42.83 16.29
N GLY A 434 27.67 41.67 16.20
CA GLY A 434 26.35 41.54 15.57
C GLY A 434 26.40 41.77 14.06
N GLU A 435 27.59 41.79 13.47
CA GLU A 435 27.78 41.93 12.03
C GLU A 435 27.55 40.58 11.33
N ILE A 436 27.02 40.66 10.11
CA ILE A 436 26.97 39.54 9.17
C ILE A 436 27.59 40.00 7.86
N SER A 437 28.74 39.43 7.48
CA SER A 437 29.45 39.79 6.25
C SER A 437 28.91 39.02 5.04
N GLU A 438 28.54 37.76 5.24
CA GLU A 438 27.99 36.90 4.21
C GLU A 438 26.93 35.95 4.77
N LEU A 439 26.00 35.55 3.91
CA LEU A 439 25.01 34.52 4.22
C LEU A 439 24.68 33.72 2.97
N THR A 440 24.75 32.39 3.07
CA THR A 440 24.24 31.50 2.02
C THR A 440 22.96 30.84 2.50
N LEU A 441 21.89 31.01 1.73
CA LEU A 441 20.57 30.44 2.01
C LEU A 441 19.99 29.75 0.78
N ILE A 442 19.04 28.84 1.03
CA ILE A 442 18.34 28.09 -0.01
C ILE A 442 16.85 28.44 0.09
N SER A 443 16.26 28.92 -1.00
CA SER A 443 14.85 29.31 -1.01
C SER A 443 14.25 29.34 -2.41
N ASP A 444 12.92 29.29 -2.48
CA ASP A 444 12.11 29.67 -3.63
C ASP A 444 11.31 30.97 -3.41
N ASN A 445 11.38 31.56 -2.20
CA ASN A 445 10.59 32.72 -1.77
C ASN A 445 11.49 33.90 -1.36
N PHE A 446 12.13 34.52 -2.35
CA PHE A 446 13.06 35.63 -2.11
C PHE A 446 12.38 36.92 -1.65
N VAL A 447 11.06 37.07 -1.84
CA VAL A 447 10.32 38.23 -1.33
C VAL A 447 10.39 38.28 0.20
N ASP A 448 10.16 37.15 0.87
CA ASP A 448 10.23 37.09 2.33
C ASP A 448 11.67 37.17 2.84
N VAL A 449 12.64 36.69 2.05
CA VAL A 449 14.07 36.89 2.34
C VAL A 449 14.42 38.38 2.42
N PHE A 450 14.04 39.17 1.41
CA PHE A 450 14.31 40.60 1.41
C PHE A 450 13.56 41.36 2.50
N LYS A 451 12.31 40.98 2.83
CA LYS A 451 11.60 41.54 3.99
C LYS A 451 12.37 41.29 5.30
N ALA A 452 12.95 40.10 5.48
CA ALA A 452 13.76 39.79 6.65
C ALA A 452 15.04 40.64 6.69
N PHE A 453 15.68 40.87 5.54
CA PHE A 453 16.85 41.77 5.43
C PHE A 453 16.50 43.20 5.84
N ASP A 454 15.37 43.73 5.36
CA ASP A 454 14.86 45.06 5.73
C ASP A 454 14.61 45.14 7.24
N GLN A 455 13.95 44.12 7.82
CA GLN A 455 13.67 44.07 9.26
C GLN A 455 14.95 44.00 10.11
N ARG A 456 16.03 43.42 9.60
CA ARG A 456 17.34 43.36 10.28
C ARG A 456 18.27 44.51 9.88
N LYS A 457 17.80 45.43 9.03
CA LYS A 457 18.54 46.59 8.51
C LYS A 457 19.88 46.17 7.91
N ILE A 458 19.89 45.10 7.11
CA ILE A 458 21.08 44.63 6.41
C ILE A 458 20.94 44.92 4.91
N GLU A 459 21.95 45.57 4.35
CA GLU A 459 21.98 45.92 2.93
C GLU A 459 22.86 44.94 2.16
N VAL A 460 22.31 44.39 1.09
CA VAL A 460 23.04 43.52 0.16
C VAL A 460 24.02 44.36 -0.66
N GLU A 461 25.27 43.94 -0.70
CA GLU A 461 26.31 44.51 -1.55
C GLU A 461 26.43 43.74 -2.87
N ASN A 462 26.47 42.41 -2.80
CA ASN A 462 26.59 41.54 -3.95
C ASN A 462 25.92 40.18 -3.69
N THR A 463 25.53 39.49 -4.75
CA THR A 463 24.89 38.17 -4.70
C THR A 463 25.49 37.23 -5.73
N THR A 464 25.74 35.98 -5.33
CA THR A 464 25.99 34.87 -6.26
C THR A 464 24.83 33.88 -6.15
N THR A 465 24.32 33.42 -7.29
CA THR A 465 23.15 32.52 -7.35
C THR A 465 23.48 31.29 -8.17
N LYS A 466 23.05 30.13 -7.71
CA LYS A 466 23.04 28.90 -8.50
C LYS A 466 21.75 28.11 -8.27
N SER A 467 21.40 27.24 -9.22
CA SER A 467 20.31 26.28 -9.05
C SER A 467 20.66 25.33 -7.90
N PHE A 468 19.75 25.11 -6.97
CA PHE A 468 19.97 24.14 -5.89
C PHE A 468 19.60 22.72 -6.35
N VAL A 469 18.38 22.55 -6.82
CA VAL A 469 17.93 21.34 -7.52
C VAL A 469 17.59 21.71 -8.95
N SER A 470 18.15 20.96 -9.89
CA SER A 470 17.90 21.11 -11.32
C SER A 470 16.39 21.07 -11.63
N GLY A 471 15.94 21.91 -12.56
CA GLY A 471 14.52 21.94 -12.96
C GLY A 471 13.55 22.53 -11.93
N THR A 472 14.01 23.00 -10.77
CA THR A 472 13.14 23.62 -9.74
C THR A 472 13.34 25.13 -9.66
N ASN A 473 12.43 25.82 -8.95
CA ASN A 473 12.60 27.24 -8.63
C ASN A 473 13.48 27.49 -7.39
N ILE A 474 13.95 26.43 -6.74
CA ILE A 474 14.77 26.52 -5.53
C ILE A 474 16.19 26.90 -5.92
N LYS A 475 16.68 28.00 -5.35
CA LYS A 475 18.03 28.50 -5.61
C LYS A 475 18.83 28.56 -4.31
N GLU A 476 20.12 28.28 -4.44
CA GLU A 476 21.10 28.61 -3.41
C GLU A 476 21.67 29.99 -3.76
N VAL A 477 21.55 30.93 -2.83
CA VAL A 477 22.02 32.31 -3.02
C VAL A 477 22.95 32.67 -1.88
N SER A 478 24.16 33.09 -2.26
CA SER A 478 25.16 33.65 -1.36
C SER A 478 25.10 35.18 -1.46
N TYR A 479 24.75 35.82 -0.36
CA TYR A 479 24.72 37.27 -0.20
C TYR A 479 25.98 37.75 0.50
N LYS A 480 26.58 38.82 0.01
CA LYS A 480 27.54 39.64 0.74
C LYS A 480 26.85 40.92 1.17
N PHE A 481 27.06 41.33 2.41
CA PHE A 481 26.41 42.50 2.97
C PHE A 481 27.40 43.63 3.19
N LYS A 482 26.92 44.85 3.06
CA LYS A 482 27.69 46.03 3.48
C LYS A 482 27.98 45.95 4.97
N ARG A 483 29.11 46.54 5.36
CA ARG A 483 29.53 46.64 6.77
C ARG A 483 28.42 47.31 7.59
N GLN A 484 28.05 46.66 8.69
CA GLN A 484 27.09 47.20 9.64
C GLN A 484 27.87 47.67 10.87
N ILE A 485 27.63 48.87 11.40
CA ILE A 485 28.27 49.33 12.63
C ILE A 485 27.27 49.17 13.76
N ASN A 486 27.45 48.15 14.61
CA ASN A 486 26.57 47.90 15.74
C ASN A 486 27.39 47.50 16.99
N SER A 487 26.78 47.65 18.16
CA SER A 487 27.23 47.02 19.40
C SER A 487 26.16 46.03 19.86
N ASN A 488 26.57 44.83 20.28
CA ASN A 488 25.64 43.87 20.85
C ASN A 488 25.38 44.21 22.32
N GLN A 489 24.10 44.22 22.70
CA GLN A 489 23.70 44.27 24.10
C GLN A 489 23.92 42.90 24.75
N GLN A 490 24.69 42.84 25.83
CA GLN A 490 24.91 41.59 26.56
C GLN A 490 23.66 41.23 27.37
N VAL A 491 23.17 39.99 27.22
CA VAL A 491 22.03 39.40 27.94
C VAL A 491 22.54 38.18 28.71
N LYS A 492 22.16 38.03 29.96
CA LYS A 492 22.45 36.80 30.73
C LYS A 492 21.22 35.92 30.75
N VAL A 493 21.42 34.64 30.43
CA VAL A 493 20.44 33.60 30.76
C VAL A 493 20.54 33.39 32.27
N VAL A 494 19.44 33.64 32.96
CA VAL A 494 19.33 33.56 34.41
C VAL A 494 19.02 32.13 34.84
N ASP A 495 18.13 31.46 34.10
CA ASP A 495 17.67 30.13 34.45
C ASP A 495 17.16 29.38 33.23
N VAL A 496 17.29 28.06 33.25
CA VAL A 496 16.70 27.15 32.28
C VAL A 496 16.06 26.01 33.06
N THR A 497 14.73 25.87 32.94
CA THR A 497 13.96 24.88 33.68
C THR A 497 13.09 24.04 32.75
N LYS A 498 12.75 22.83 33.20
CA LYS A 498 11.78 21.99 32.51
C LYS A 498 10.38 22.34 32.99
N ILE A 499 9.43 22.39 32.06
CA ILE A 499 8.02 22.65 32.35
C ILE A 499 7.16 21.60 31.66
N GLU A 500 6.10 21.20 32.35
CA GLU A 500 4.94 20.53 31.76
C GLU A 500 3.75 21.46 31.94
N THR A 501 3.10 21.83 30.84
CA THR A 501 1.97 22.79 30.88
C THR A 501 0.69 22.12 31.39
N SER A 502 -0.34 22.92 31.67
CA SER A 502 -1.67 22.42 32.08
C SER A 502 -2.34 21.50 31.06
N ASN A 503 -1.88 21.51 29.80
CA ASN A 503 -2.38 20.66 28.73
C ASN A 503 -1.39 19.51 28.42
N ASP A 504 -0.56 19.15 29.40
CA ASP A 504 0.47 18.10 29.30
C ASP A 504 1.41 18.34 28.10
N GLN A 505 1.89 19.56 27.89
CA GLN A 505 2.93 19.82 26.88
C GLN A 505 4.28 19.99 27.55
N LEU A 506 5.27 19.21 27.08
CA LEU A 506 6.65 19.35 27.53
C LEU A 506 7.30 20.60 26.93
N ALA A 507 7.98 21.36 27.77
CA ALA A 507 8.64 22.59 27.37
C ALA A 507 9.95 22.84 28.16
N LEU A 508 10.81 23.65 27.57
CA LEU A 508 11.90 24.34 28.27
C LEU A 508 11.46 25.77 28.56
N GLN A 509 11.67 26.25 29.78
CA GLN A 509 11.55 27.66 30.09
C GLN A 509 12.93 28.29 30.24
N VAL A 510 13.15 29.37 29.52
CA VAL A 510 14.39 30.14 29.52
C VAL A 510 14.10 31.52 30.09
N LYS A 511 14.79 31.89 31.17
CA LYS A 511 14.66 33.19 31.81
C LYS A 511 15.88 34.06 31.52
N LEU A 512 15.64 35.31 31.15
CA LEU A 512 16.65 36.31 30.84
C LEU A 512 16.70 37.37 31.94
N ASP A 513 17.84 38.03 32.11
CA ASP A 513 18.02 39.11 33.09
C ASP A 513 17.35 40.43 32.66
N GLN A 514 17.12 40.59 31.37
CA GLN A 514 16.48 41.75 30.77
C GLN A 514 15.51 41.35 29.66
N GLU A 515 14.66 42.30 29.27
CA GLU A 515 13.73 42.11 28.17
C GLU A 515 14.49 42.02 26.85
N VAL A 516 14.17 41.00 26.06
CA VAL A 516 14.59 40.90 24.67
C VAL A 516 13.32 40.66 23.86
N LYS A 517 13.06 41.47 22.84
CA LYS A 517 11.91 41.30 21.94
C LYS A 517 12.29 40.45 20.74
N ASP A 518 11.27 39.89 20.08
CA ASP A 518 11.39 39.18 18.81
C ASP A 518 12.28 37.93 18.83
N LEU A 519 12.32 37.20 19.95
CA LEU A 519 12.84 35.83 19.96
C LEU A 519 11.72 34.86 19.59
N LYS A 520 11.97 34.04 18.57
CA LYS A 520 11.10 32.98 18.06
C LYS A 520 11.82 31.63 18.19
N ALA A 521 11.14 30.54 17.84
CA ALA A 521 11.68 29.18 17.95
C ALA A 521 13.08 29.04 17.32
N GLY A 522 13.29 29.55 16.11
CA GLY A 522 14.58 29.49 15.41
C GLY A 522 15.73 30.29 16.04
N ASN A 523 15.47 31.14 17.04
CA ASN A 523 16.52 31.84 17.78
C ASN A 523 17.14 30.99 18.91
N PHE A 524 16.51 29.86 19.27
CA PHE A 524 16.98 28.96 20.32
C PHE A 524 17.54 27.70 19.68
N ASN A 525 18.85 27.48 19.83
CA ASN A 525 19.52 26.30 19.31
C ASN A 525 19.54 25.22 20.37
N ILE A 526 18.74 24.16 20.16
CA ILE A 526 18.66 23.04 21.08
C ILE A 526 19.08 21.72 20.42
N GLU A 527 19.48 20.76 21.24
CA GLU A 527 19.68 19.35 20.87
C GLU A 527 18.66 18.46 21.58
N GLY A 528 18.38 17.29 21.00
CA GLY A 528 17.57 16.22 21.61
C GLY A 528 16.06 16.29 21.35
N ALA A 529 15.56 17.42 20.85
CA ALA A 529 14.18 17.59 20.37
C ALA A 529 14.11 18.76 19.38
N LEU A 530 12.95 18.95 18.74
CA LEU A 530 12.60 20.15 17.99
C LEU A 530 11.77 21.11 18.83
N ILE A 531 11.82 22.40 18.49
CA ILE A 531 10.98 23.43 19.10
C ILE A 531 9.77 23.64 18.19
N LYS A 532 8.59 23.28 18.69
CA LYS A 532 7.31 23.52 18.02
C LYS A 532 7.00 25.01 17.90
N GLU A 533 7.10 25.71 19.02
CA GLU A 533 6.86 27.13 19.15
C GLU A 533 7.57 27.70 20.38
N ALA A 534 7.87 29.00 20.35
CA ALA A 534 8.36 29.75 21.49
C ALA A 534 7.34 30.84 21.87
N LYS A 535 6.85 30.81 23.11
CA LYS A 535 5.97 31.85 23.66
C LYS A 535 6.70 32.66 24.70
N THR A 536 6.41 33.96 24.77
CA THR A 536 7.04 34.87 25.72
C THR A 536 6.05 35.34 26.77
N ASN A 537 6.52 35.44 28.01
CA ASN A 537 5.83 35.98 29.16
C ASN A 537 6.75 37.01 29.86
N ASP A 538 6.25 37.65 30.93
CA ASP A 538 7.02 38.61 31.75
C ASP A 538 7.65 39.74 30.94
N ASN A 539 6.89 40.30 29.98
CA ASN A 539 7.34 41.37 29.09
C ASN A 539 8.67 41.03 28.39
N GLY A 540 8.79 39.85 27.76
CA GLY A 540 9.98 39.50 26.98
C GLY A 540 11.17 39.00 27.80
N LYS A 541 10.99 38.71 29.10
CA LYS A 541 12.05 38.19 29.97
C LYS A 541 12.04 36.67 30.12
N THR A 542 10.89 36.04 29.92
CA THR A 542 10.75 34.59 30.07
C THR A 542 10.21 34.00 28.76
N TYR A 543 10.80 32.90 28.31
CA TYR A 543 10.44 32.21 27.09
C TYR A 543 10.14 30.74 27.36
N THR A 544 8.96 30.27 26.96
CA THR A 544 8.57 28.85 27.01
C THR A 544 8.67 28.25 25.61
N LEU A 545 9.61 27.32 25.45
CA LEU A 545 9.92 26.58 24.22
C LEU A 545 9.19 25.24 24.28
N PHE A 546 8.10 25.11 23.53
CA PHE A 546 7.31 23.89 23.48
C PHE A 546 8.04 22.86 22.61
N LEU A 547 8.27 21.67 23.16
CA LEU A 547 9.10 20.64 22.53
C LEU A 547 8.24 19.62 21.76
N GLU A 548 8.81 19.09 20.69
CA GLU A 548 8.25 17.97 19.93
C GLU A 548 9.36 17.18 19.22
N HIS A 549 9.03 16.02 18.63
CA HIS A 549 9.99 15.18 17.86
C HIS A 549 11.31 14.94 18.61
N PHE A 550 11.20 14.37 19.82
CA PHE A 550 12.35 13.94 20.61
C PHE A 550 13.22 12.95 19.84
N SER A 551 14.52 12.93 20.11
CA SER A 551 15.48 12.09 19.37
C SER A 551 15.36 10.59 19.67
N LYS A 552 14.78 10.20 20.81
CA LYS A 552 14.57 8.81 21.23
C LYS A 552 13.53 8.70 22.35
N PHE A 553 13.15 7.47 22.70
CA PHE A 553 12.41 7.17 23.93
C PHE A 553 13.35 6.93 25.11
N GLY A 554 12.80 6.96 26.33
CA GLY A 554 13.51 6.90 27.60
C GLY A 554 14.15 8.24 27.95
N SER A 555 15.33 8.18 28.59
CA SER A 555 16.06 9.37 29.03
C SER A 555 16.68 10.15 27.87
N VAL A 556 16.16 11.34 27.59
CA VAL A 556 16.61 12.29 26.57
C VAL A 556 17.16 13.55 27.24
N ASN A 557 18.39 13.92 26.92
CA ASN A 557 18.95 15.20 27.33
C ASN A 557 18.61 16.26 26.30
N ILE A 558 17.87 17.28 26.72
CA ILE A 558 17.61 18.47 25.93
C ILE A 558 18.58 19.56 26.36
N LYS A 559 19.47 19.94 25.45
CA LYS A 559 20.52 20.91 25.72
C LYS A 559 20.26 22.19 24.95
N LEU A 560 20.19 23.32 25.65
CA LEU A 560 20.21 24.66 25.05
C LEU A 560 21.66 25.05 24.76
N ASN A 561 22.06 24.95 23.51
CA ASN A 561 23.41 25.25 23.07
C ASN A 561 23.69 26.75 22.98
N SER A 562 22.74 27.50 22.41
CA SER A 562 22.85 28.95 22.32
C SER A 562 21.50 29.61 22.08
N ILE A 563 21.44 30.91 22.36
CA ILE A 563 20.38 31.81 21.93
C ILE A 563 21.03 32.84 21.02
N LYS A 564 20.43 33.09 19.86
CA LYS A 564 21.02 33.93 18.82
C LYS A 564 20.02 34.97 18.34
N ARG A 565 20.41 36.24 18.42
CA ARG A 565 19.62 37.38 17.95
C ARG A 565 20.57 38.52 17.61
N LYS A 566 20.58 38.97 16.35
CA LYS A 566 21.40 40.09 15.90
C LYS A 566 21.15 41.33 16.77
N GLY A 567 22.21 41.91 17.34
CA GLY A 567 22.14 43.02 18.30
C GLY A 567 22.23 42.58 19.76
N PHE A 568 22.28 41.28 20.06
CA PHE A 568 22.38 40.75 21.41
C PHE A 568 23.46 39.66 21.51
N SER A 569 24.12 39.59 22.67
CA SER A 569 25.08 38.54 23.01
C SER A 569 24.62 37.81 24.27
N PHE A 570 24.23 36.54 24.14
CA PHE A 570 23.67 35.76 25.24
C PHE A 570 24.76 34.97 25.96
N LYS A 571 24.85 35.15 27.28
CA LYS A 571 25.74 34.36 28.15
C LYS A 571 24.93 33.30 28.87
N LEU A 572 25.32 32.03 28.66
CA LEU A 572 24.78 30.86 29.36
C LEU A 572 25.64 30.45 30.57
N ASP A 573 26.61 31.28 30.95
CA ASP A 573 27.54 31.00 32.02
C ASP A 573 26.81 30.76 33.35
N LYS A 574 27.17 29.68 34.05
CA LYS A 574 26.63 29.32 35.39
C LYS A 574 25.16 28.92 35.44
N VAL A 575 24.54 28.56 34.31
CA VAL A 575 23.19 27.97 34.27
C VAL A 575 23.27 26.51 33.83
N ASN A 576 22.42 25.65 34.41
CA ASN A 576 22.24 24.31 33.88
C ASN A 576 21.44 24.38 32.57
N ASN A 577 22.13 24.29 31.44
CA ASN A 577 21.54 24.34 30.11
C ASN A 577 21.24 22.95 29.51
N SER A 578 21.37 21.87 30.28
CA SER A 578 21.08 20.50 29.85
C SER A 578 20.12 19.84 30.81
N LEU A 579 18.89 19.57 30.34
CA LEU A 579 17.82 19.02 31.16
C LEU A 579 17.34 17.68 30.62
N THR A 580 17.21 16.71 31.52
CA THR A 580 16.77 15.36 31.17
C THR A 580 15.25 15.26 31.20
N PHE A 581 14.68 14.74 30.12
CA PHE A 581 13.28 14.38 29.98
C PHE A 581 13.18 12.85 29.83
N ASP A 582 12.21 12.23 30.48
CA ASP A 582 11.91 10.81 30.30
C ASP A 582 10.73 10.67 29.34
N ILE A 583 10.97 10.24 28.11
CA ILE A 583 9.97 10.17 27.04
C ILE A 583 9.46 8.74 26.89
N GLN A 584 8.18 8.53 27.18
CA GLN A 584 7.56 7.22 27.16
C GLN A 584 6.93 6.93 25.79
N LYS A 585 7.29 5.79 25.22
CA LYS A 585 6.62 5.24 24.04
C LYS A 585 5.24 4.74 24.46
N GLN A 586 4.18 5.22 23.81
CA GLN A 586 2.85 4.67 24.04
C GLN A 586 2.71 3.29 23.40
N GLU A 587 1.97 2.40 24.07
CA GLU A 587 1.65 1.09 23.52
C GLU A 587 0.72 1.22 22.30
N LYS A 588 0.75 0.20 21.45
CA LYS A 588 -0.22 0.05 20.37
C LYS A 588 -1.63 -0.05 20.96
N PRO A 589 -2.61 0.71 20.44
CA PRO A 589 -4.00 0.57 20.84
C PRO A 589 -4.51 -0.88 20.65
N LYS A 590 -5.48 -1.26 21.49
CA LYS A 590 -6.15 -2.58 21.48
C LYS A 590 -7.66 -2.42 21.26
N ALA A 591 -8.02 -1.48 20.41
CA ALA A 591 -9.39 -1.21 20.06
C ALA A 591 -10.01 -2.39 19.31
N GLU A 592 -11.31 -2.58 19.50
CA GLU A 592 -12.11 -3.61 18.82
C GLU A 592 -13.24 -2.94 18.05
N VAL A 593 -13.77 -3.62 17.05
CA VAL A 593 -14.89 -3.13 16.24
C VAL A 593 -16.10 -4.05 16.43
N LYS A 594 -17.26 -3.43 16.65
CA LYS A 594 -18.56 -4.08 16.54
C LYS A 594 -19.31 -3.46 15.37
N LEU A 595 -19.70 -4.29 14.41
CA LEU A 595 -20.36 -3.85 13.19
C LEU A 595 -21.88 -4.00 13.30
N SER A 596 -22.59 -3.07 12.66
CA SER A 596 -24.03 -3.12 12.42
C SER A 596 -24.34 -2.75 10.97
N ASP A 597 -25.60 -2.87 10.57
CA ASP A 597 -26.05 -2.59 9.19
C ASP A 597 -25.85 -1.13 8.74
N GLN A 598 -25.52 -0.20 9.65
CA GLN A 598 -25.30 1.20 9.30
C GLN A 598 -24.11 1.85 10.01
N LYS A 599 -23.64 1.26 11.11
CA LYS A 599 -22.69 1.90 12.03
C LYS A 599 -21.54 0.98 12.41
N ILE A 600 -20.42 1.59 12.79
CA ILE A 600 -19.26 0.91 13.38
C ILE A 600 -19.12 1.43 14.82
N THR A 601 -19.10 0.53 15.80
CA THR A 601 -18.80 0.89 17.19
C THR A 601 -17.38 0.48 17.51
N LEU A 602 -16.55 1.44 17.90
CA LEU A 602 -15.22 1.21 18.45
C LEU A 602 -15.35 0.92 19.95
N LYS A 603 -14.71 -0.17 20.39
CA LYS A 603 -14.62 -0.61 21.79
C LYS A 603 -13.16 -0.56 22.24
N ASN A 604 -12.92 -0.54 23.55
CA ASN A 604 -11.57 -0.40 24.14
C ASN A 604 -10.84 0.85 23.63
N VAL A 605 -11.59 1.95 23.50
CA VAL A 605 -11.09 3.28 23.12
C VAL A 605 -11.41 4.28 24.23
N ASP A 606 -10.79 5.46 24.20
CA ASP A 606 -11.06 6.54 25.15
C ASP A 606 -10.81 7.92 24.52
N SER A 607 -11.00 8.98 25.31
CA SER A 607 -10.86 10.37 24.88
C SER A 607 -9.42 10.80 24.57
N ASP A 608 -8.41 10.02 24.96
CA ASP A 608 -7.00 10.25 24.63
C ASP A 608 -6.65 9.65 23.26
N MET A 609 -7.57 8.98 22.56
CA MET A 609 -7.35 8.37 21.24
C MET A 609 -7.97 9.17 20.08
N GLN A 610 -7.47 8.87 18.88
CA GLN A 610 -8.01 9.31 17.59
C GLN A 610 -8.18 8.11 16.66
N TYR A 611 -9.13 8.20 15.75
CA TYR A 611 -9.26 7.26 14.64
C TYR A 611 -9.25 7.98 13.29
N ARG A 612 -9.00 7.23 12.24
CA ARG A 612 -9.33 7.63 10.87
C ARG A 612 -9.74 6.44 10.04
N ILE A 613 -10.42 6.72 8.95
CA ILE A 613 -10.85 5.72 7.96
C ILE A 613 -10.00 5.89 6.71
N ASN A 614 -9.38 4.81 6.25
CA ASN A 614 -8.54 4.80 5.07
C ASN A 614 -7.49 5.93 5.12
N ASN A 615 -7.57 6.89 4.20
CA ASN A 615 -6.66 8.04 4.10
C ASN A 615 -7.32 9.37 4.52
N GLU A 616 -8.42 9.32 5.27
CA GLU A 616 -9.08 10.52 5.79
C GLU A 616 -8.31 11.15 6.97
N ASN A 617 -8.74 12.34 7.37
CA ASN A 617 -8.18 13.05 8.52
C ASN A 617 -8.44 12.29 9.83
N TRP A 618 -7.53 12.48 10.80
CA TRP A 618 -7.70 12.00 12.17
C TRP A 618 -8.86 12.72 12.86
N ILE A 619 -9.71 11.95 13.53
CA ILE A 619 -10.90 12.39 14.27
C ILE A 619 -10.74 11.95 15.72
N ASP A 620 -11.02 12.85 16.65
CA ASP A 620 -10.99 12.57 18.08
C ASP A 620 -12.09 11.59 18.47
N ILE A 621 -11.73 10.60 19.29
CA ILE A 621 -12.68 9.72 19.96
C ILE A 621 -13.15 10.45 21.21
N THR A 622 -14.46 10.52 21.43
CA THR A 622 -15.06 11.31 22.53
C THR A 622 -15.69 10.47 23.64
N SER A 623 -15.68 9.14 23.51
CA SER A 623 -16.32 8.22 24.45
C SER A 623 -15.73 6.82 24.37
N ASN A 624 -15.89 6.02 25.42
CA ASN A 624 -15.32 4.66 25.47
C ASN A 624 -15.96 3.65 24.48
N ASP A 625 -17.18 3.96 24.03
CA ASP A 625 -17.95 3.18 23.05
C ASP A 625 -18.28 4.06 21.84
N PHE A 626 -17.25 4.56 21.16
CA PHE A 626 -17.42 5.56 20.11
C PHE A 626 -18.11 4.98 18.87
N VAL A 627 -19.14 5.68 18.37
CA VAL A 627 -19.95 5.25 17.22
C VAL A 627 -19.62 6.09 16.00
N ILE A 628 -19.25 5.41 14.92
CA ILE A 628 -19.09 5.99 13.60
C ILE A 628 -20.40 5.77 12.84
N GLU A 629 -21.10 6.86 12.54
CA GLU A 629 -22.43 6.90 11.92
C GLU A 629 -22.40 6.68 10.39
N ARG A 630 -21.57 5.75 9.93
CA ARG A 630 -21.51 5.31 8.53
C ARG A 630 -20.82 3.95 8.38
N GLN A 631 -21.14 3.24 7.30
CA GLN A 631 -20.37 2.08 6.87
C GLN A 631 -19.18 2.49 6.01
N THR A 632 -18.06 1.77 6.16
CA THR A 632 -16.91 1.90 5.28
C THR A 632 -16.15 0.58 5.22
N ILE A 633 -15.76 0.16 4.02
CA ILE A 633 -14.80 -0.93 3.84
C ILE A 633 -13.38 -0.36 3.87
N GLY A 634 -12.39 -1.24 4.04
CA GLY A 634 -10.99 -0.87 4.05
C GLY A 634 -10.43 -0.84 5.48
N ASN A 635 -9.65 0.17 5.83
CA ASN A 635 -8.90 0.18 7.08
C ASN A 635 -9.39 1.25 8.03
N ILE A 636 -9.57 0.89 9.29
CA ILE A 636 -9.64 1.83 10.40
C ILE A 636 -8.26 1.87 11.06
N PHE A 637 -7.73 3.07 11.23
CA PHE A 637 -6.49 3.31 11.95
C PHE A 637 -6.81 4.00 13.27
N ILE A 638 -6.22 3.51 14.35
CA ILE A 638 -6.46 4.03 15.71
C ILE A 638 -5.13 4.28 16.38
N ARG A 639 -5.03 5.40 17.08
CA ARG A 639 -3.77 5.87 17.67
C ARG A 639 -4.07 6.70 18.92
N TYR A 640 -3.12 6.74 19.86
CA TYR A 640 -3.21 7.69 20.97
C TYR A 640 -2.80 9.11 20.56
N LYS A 641 -3.32 10.13 21.22
CA LYS A 641 -2.79 11.50 21.15
C LYS A 641 -1.49 11.57 21.94
N ASN A 642 -0.58 12.45 21.52
CA ASN A 642 0.58 12.80 22.35
C ASN A 642 0.09 13.53 23.59
N LYS A 643 0.54 13.11 24.78
CA LYS A 643 0.12 13.67 26.06
C LYS A 643 1.26 13.61 27.07
N GLY A 644 1.74 14.76 27.50
CA GLY A 644 2.88 14.89 28.40
C GLY A 644 4.11 14.26 27.79
N ASN A 645 4.73 13.40 28.59
CA ASN A 645 5.86 12.60 28.15
C ASN A 645 5.47 11.31 27.39
N LYS A 646 4.19 11.01 27.23
CA LYS A 646 3.70 9.84 26.50
C LYS A 646 3.51 10.20 25.03
N ILE A 647 4.41 9.72 24.18
CA ILE A 647 4.42 10.02 22.75
C ILE A 647 3.92 8.82 21.96
N ASN A 648 2.97 9.07 21.07
CA ASN A 648 2.50 8.08 20.12
C ASN A 648 3.63 7.69 19.16
N ALA A 649 3.83 6.39 19.04
CA ALA A 649 4.74 5.81 18.07
C ALA A 649 4.11 4.67 17.27
N GLU A 650 2.87 4.27 17.55
CA GLU A 650 2.25 3.09 16.94
C GLU A 650 0.78 3.32 16.62
N VAL A 651 0.39 2.81 15.45
CA VAL A 651 -0.98 2.87 14.95
C VAL A 651 -1.53 1.45 14.87
N GLN A 652 -2.69 1.22 15.47
CA GLN A 652 -3.44 0.00 15.26
C GLN A 652 -4.20 0.09 13.95
N LYS A 653 -4.09 -0.96 13.11
CA LYS A 653 -4.83 -1.10 11.85
C LYS A 653 -5.85 -2.22 12.01
N ILE A 654 -7.12 -1.93 11.77
CA ILE A 654 -8.22 -2.89 11.75
C ILE A 654 -8.81 -2.89 10.34
N GLU A 655 -8.78 -4.04 9.67
CA GLU A 655 -9.32 -4.19 8.32
C GLU A 655 -10.80 -4.61 8.39
N LEU A 656 -11.67 -3.79 7.79
CA LEU A 656 -13.08 -4.03 7.61
C LEU A 656 -13.37 -4.53 6.20
N LYS A 657 -14.05 -5.67 6.11
CA LYS A 657 -14.37 -6.32 4.83
C LYS A 657 -15.87 -6.47 4.65
N ARG A 658 -16.25 -6.76 3.41
CA ARG A 658 -17.60 -7.18 3.06
C ARG A 658 -17.48 -8.50 2.29
N PRO A 659 -18.02 -9.60 2.81
CA PRO A 659 -18.05 -10.85 2.07
C PRO A 659 -19.05 -10.72 0.92
N SER A 660 -18.88 -11.55 -0.11
CA SER A 660 -19.80 -11.63 -1.24
C SER A 660 -20.37 -13.04 -1.35
N ILE A 661 -21.64 -13.11 -1.76
CA ILE A 661 -22.22 -14.36 -2.25
C ILE A 661 -21.63 -14.61 -3.64
N GLN A 662 -21.12 -15.83 -3.89
CA GLN A 662 -20.48 -16.11 -5.17
C GLN A 662 -21.52 -16.18 -6.30
N THR A 663 -21.18 -15.65 -7.47
CA THR A 663 -22.03 -15.73 -8.65
C THR A 663 -22.40 -17.17 -8.96
N GLY A 664 -23.70 -17.46 -9.08
CA GLY A 664 -24.20 -18.81 -9.35
C GLY A 664 -24.13 -19.77 -8.15
N GLN A 665 -23.77 -19.29 -6.97
CA GLN A 665 -23.91 -20.04 -5.72
C GLN A 665 -25.38 -20.35 -5.46
N LEU A 666 -26.23 -19.32 -5.46
CA LEU A 666 -27.67 -19.43 -5.23
C LEU A 666 -28.41 -19.76 -6.53
N LYS A 667 -29.29 -20.77 -6.50
CA LYS A 667 -30.15 -21.13 -7.64
C LYS A 667 -31.55 -21.52 -7.22
N VAL A 668 -32.50 -21.21 -8.09
CA VAL A 668 -33.89 -21.68 -7.98
C VAL A 668 -34.01 -23.06 -8.61
N PHE A 669 -34.48 -24.02 -7.82
CA PHE A 669 -34.76 -25.40 -8.23
C PHE A 669 -36.26 -25.67 -8.09
N ASN A 670 -36.84 -26.43 -9.03
CA ASN A 670 -38.28 -26.79 -9.06
C ASN A 670 -39.26 -25.60 -8.86
N LYS A 671 -38.84 -24.38 -9.22
CA LYS A 671 -39.57 -23.10 -9.05
C LYS A 671 -39.82 -22.66 -7.61
N THR A 672 -39.93 -23.56 -6.64
CA THR A 672 -40.31 -23.28 -5.24
C THR A 672 -39.18 -23.45 -4.23
N THR A 673 -37.97 -23.82 -4.68
CA THR A 673 -36.83 -24.11 -3.80
C THR A 673 -35.63 -23.24 -4.13
N ILE A 674 -35.00 -22.65 -3.10
CA ILE A 674 -33.70 -22.00 -3.24
C ILE A 674 -32.62 -22.94 -2.73
N THR A 675 -31.57 -23.12 -3.51
CA THR A 675 -30.41 -23.98 -3.23
C THR A 675 -29.14 -23.14 -3.22
N GLY A 676 -28.04 -23.66 -2.64
CA GLY A 676 -26.76 -22.93 -2.58
C GLY A 676 -26.50 -22.20 -1.27
N LEU A 677 -27.41 -22.34 -0.31
CA LEU A 677 -27.41 -21.56 0.93
C LEU A 677 -26.39 -22.11 1.94
N SER A 678 -26.03 -21.33 2.94
CA SER A 678 -25.15 -21.75 4.03
C SER A 678 -25.55 -21.12 5.36
N THR A 679 -25.14 -21.71 6.48
CA THR A 679 -25.59 -21.30 7.82
C THR A 679 -25.02 -19.95 8.28
N ASP A 680 -24.03 -19.42 7.58
CA ASP A 680 -23.55 -18.04 7.70
C ASP A 680 -24.44 -17.03 6.98
N MET A 681 -25.52 -17.46 6.32
CA MET A 681 -26.49 -16.61 5.63
C MET A 681 -27.79 -16.41 6.42
N GLU A 682 -28.48 -15.34 6.09
CA GLU A 682 -29.83 -15.04 6.51
C GLU A 682 -30.67 -14.62 5.31
N TYR A 683 -31.99 -14.76 5.44
CA TYR A 683 -32.92 -14.44 4.38
C TYR A 683 -34.13 -13.68 4.91
N LYS A 684 -34.77 -12.92 4.03
CA LYS A 684 -36.01 -12.20 4.31
C LYS A 684 -37.08 -12.64 3.32
N LYS A 685 -38.24 -12.99 3.87
CA LYS A 685 -39.44 -13.38 3.11
C LYS A 685 -40.06 -12.17 2.37
N PRO A 686 -40.85 -12.41 1.30
CA PRO A 686 -41.60 -11.35 0.64
C PRO A 686 -42.41 -10.53 1.66
N ASN A 687 -42.29 -9.20 1.59
CA ASN A 687 -42.99 -8.24 2.46
C ASN A 687 -42.64 -8.30 3.97
N SER A 688 -41.61 -9.05 4.39
CA SER A 688 -41.16 -9.08 5.79
C SER A 688 -40.17 -7.94 6.09
N SER A 689 -40.15 -7.43 7.34
CA SER A 689 -39.10 -6.55 7.86
C SER A 689 -37.92 -7.30 8.47
N GLU A 690 -38.13 -8.55 8.88
CA GLU A 690 -37.18 -9.33 9.69
C GLU A 690 -36.31 -10.26 8.84
N TRP A 691 -35.07 -10.44 9.31
CA TRP A 691 -34.14 -11.45 8.81
C TRP A 691 -34.30 -12.76 9.58
N GLU A 692 -34.38 -13.87 8.86
CA GLU A 692 -34.41 -15.23 9.39
C GLU A 692 -33.10 -15.95 9.09
N ASN A 693 -32.58 -16.70 10.06
CA ASN A 693 -31.36 -17.45 9.88
C ASN A 693 -31.59 -18.58 8.85
N VAL A 694 -30.61 -18.77 7.95
CA VAL A 694 -30.52 -19.99 7.17
C VAL A 694 -29.99 -21.11 8.06
N GLU A 695 -30.74 -22.20 8.18
CA GLU A 695 -30.34 -23.36 8.99
C GLU A 695 -29.74 -24.50 8.16
N LYS A 696 -30.05 -24.53 6.84
CA LYS A 696 -29.73 -25.61 5.90
C LYS A 696 -29.25 -25.04 4.57
N ASN A 697 -28.70 -25.87 3.70
CA ASN A 697 -28.26 -25.44 2.36
C ASN A 697 -29.40 -25.23 1.34
N VAL A 698 -30.65 -25.44 1.76
CA VAL A 698 -31.87 -25.27 0.94
C VAL A 698 -32.98 -24.57 1.72
N LEU A 699 -33.83 -23.85 1.01
CA LEU A 699 -35.13 -23.35 1.48
C LEU A 699 -36.21 -23.89 0.54
N LYS A 700 -37.17 -24.65 1.08
CA LYS A 700 -38.19 -25.38 0.32
C LYS A 700 -39.57 -24.75 0.48
N ASP A 701 -40.49 -25.20 -0.38
CA ASP A 701 -41.93 -24.91 -0.29
C ASP A 701 -42.23 -23.40 -0.20
N LEU A 702 -41.42 -22.61 -0.90
CA LEU A 702 -41.48 -21.16 -0.87
C LEU A 702 -42.68 -20.67 -1.66
N SER A 703 -43.46 -19.77 -1.06
CA SER A 703 -44.51 -19.04 -1.77
C SER A 703 -43.91 -18.09 -2.80
N PRO A 704 -44.60 -17.80 -3.91
CA PRO A 704 -44.17 -16.81 -4.90
C PRO A 704 -43.84 -15.45 -4.28
N GLY A 705 -42.78 -14.83 -4.79
CA GLY A 705 -42.33 -13.52 -4.32
C GLY A 705 -40.81 -13.33 -4.40
N ASN A 706 -40.35 -12.17 -3.95
CA ASN A 706 -38.93 -11.82 -3.92
C ASN A 706 -38.35 -12.10 -2.53
N TYR A 707 -37.43 -13.05 -2.46
CA TYR A 707 -36.66 -13.36 -1.27
C TYR A 707 -35.34 -12.61 -1.32
N GLN A 708 -34.95 -12.01 -0.22
CA GLN A 708 -33.67 -11.32 -0.07
C GLN A 708 -32.72 -12.20 0.75
N ILE A 709 -31.49 -12.39 0.30
CA ILE A 709 -30.50 -13.27 0.95
C ILE A 709 -29.19 -12.50 1.09
N ARG A 710 -28.52 -12.64 2.24
CA ARG A 710 -27.17 -12.11 2.48
C ARG A 710 -26.37 -12.99 3.42
N ILE A 711 -25.05 -12.85 3.41
CA ILE A 711 -24.17 -13.37 4.46
C ILE A 711 -24.27 -12.44 5.67
N LYS A 712 -24.42 -13.00 6.87
CA LYS A 712 -24.52 -12.27 8.14
C LYS A 712 -23.24 -11.49 8.43
N ALA A 713 -23.36 -10.37 9.12
CA ALA A 713 -22.20 -9.70 9.70
C ALA A 713 -21.50 -10.62 10.71
N TYR A 714 -20.17 -10.66 10.70
CA TYR A 714 -19.37 -11.49 11.61
C TYR A 714 -17.98 -10.90 11.82
N GLN A 715 -17.58 -10.73 13.09
CA GLN A 715 -16.31 -10.08 13.47
C GLN A 715 -16.15 -8.72 12.76
N ASN A 716 -15.08 -8.57 11.97
CA ASN A 716 -14.73 -7.36 11.24
C ASN A 716 -15.33 -7.34 9.81
N ASN A 717 -16.33 -8.19 9.54
CA ASN A 717 -17.02 -8.27 8.26
C ASN A 717 -18.43 -7.71 8.40
N PHE A 718 -18.77 -6.75 7.53
CA PHE A 718 -20.16 -6.34 7.33
C PHE A 718 -20.97 -7.51 6.76
N ALA A 719 -22.31 -7.40 6.85
CA ALA A 719 -23.17 -8.25 6.04
C ALA A 719 -22.87 -8.05 4.55
N SER A 720 -23.04 -9.09 3.73
CA SER A 720 -22.83 -8.97 2.29
C SER A 720 -23.88 -8.05 1.65
N GLU A 721 -23.66 -7.72 0.38
CA GLU A 721 -24.75 -7.22 -0.47
C GLU A 721 -25.92 -8.20 -0.50
N ILE A 722 -27.11 -7.65 -0.70
CA ILE A 722 -28.36 -8.41 -0.75
C ILE A 722 -28.53 -8.98 -2.15
N GLU A 723 -28.62 -10.30 -2.25
CA GLU A 723 -29.07 -11.01 -3.44
C GLU A 723 -30.59 -11.17 -3.40
N THR A 724 -31.28 -10.76 -4.46
CA THR A 724 -32.73 -10.91 -4.57
C THR A 724 -33.07 -12.07 -5.51
N ILE A 725 -33.71 -13.11 -4.96
CA ILE A 725 -34.14 -14.29 -5.70
C ILE A 725 -35.67 -14.26 -5.86
N LYS A 726 -36.13 -14.33 -7.11
CA LYS A 726 -37.56 -14.39 -7.44
C LYS A 726 -38.05 -15.84 -7.51
N ILE A 727 -39.05 -16.16 -6.71
CA ILE A 727 -39.83 -17.40 -6.77
C ILE A 727 -41.12 -17.12 -7.55
N VAL A 728 -41.38 -17.93 -8.58
CA VAL A 728 -42.45 -17.72 -9.59
C VAL A 728 -43.54 -18.76 -9.46
#